data_AF-A0A8H7ZLA5-F1
#
_entry.id   AF-A0A8H7ZLA5-F1
#
_cell.length_a   1.000
_cell.length_b   1.000
_cell.length_c   1.000
_cell.angle_alpha   90.00
_cell.angle_beta   90.00
_cell.angle_gamma   90.00
#
_symmetry.space_group_name_H-M   'P 1'
#
loop_
_entity.id
_entity.type
_entity.pdbx_description
1 polymer ?
#
loop_
_entity_poly.entity_id
_entity_poly.type
_entity_poly.pdbx_seq_one_letter_code
_entity_poly.pdbx_strand_id
1 'polypeptide(L)'
;MSESHTIALDGYQWDVLLKVLTFTGVNNIVQLLAPDNRVFLNSNQNLKRAIECVIGNETGVQYNNRIDRYSFLHMYLRTPNCIDKSRLKFLASEAEFVTLYNYCASESLPQTLNIAYYMWTSNDLMNFRELVTKLRTSEIQLNIELEFDPAFPYDFDGEQFMESFSVVENQTKSLVIDGCKRYFVMDLERFSNMENLSLYSCPIAFIQNLGDSKLRSLVYEFDNSIDTDQLLDALPSTLKTLQTSSEALYLIAPKVRDRELGLPKLETIKFCDGRGSDLLDSLEFLKFACSASTKCIELKSHVRIPHISNSVTSILENASQEGMELSSLSLAFGLTAPLNVYPKTSLTLTNMENPDILTDLQYPPTLKRLDLSNNSIEEISPILQVIPLDLEFLSFEHNPISWSTCIPNFSKFAKLNYLRLMNTHIGKHFSRFQFPDSLEILSLEVNQIGSIDQVKFPKSLVNLGIGSNKIRVVYKPRLPPTIQTIHFTENNISKVDLSTNHIGQPLRLKTLYLDYNKISSLSNVKLPSTLINLNFDNCQIQTLSNIEFGKTIEELSFSGCEIKELRNVTFESESRLKYLCLSGNALRSLDITPPQSVTNINLSLNKFTKIPIQLANLKNLKYLNLAQNKLRTANYSFQTSSIAVLDLSYNSIRNVQLSFPKNTETCLRSINLCSNEISDLFMKSIGHDPSRGTLHNQLFEIDLSLISFNATKLIDLEQEMPSSAQCLWHSFDAESEFDDDSEDEYVPNLFSDRFLRRKRSDVPSMT
;
A
#
# COMPACT_ATOMS: atom_id res chain seq x y z
N MET A 1 13.47 33.84 37.19
CA MET A 1 12.09 34.28 36.89
C MET A 1 11.62 33.43 35.73
N SER A 2 10.79 32.42 36.01
CA SER A 2 10.15 31.59 34.97
C SER A 2 9.02 32.41 34.37
N GLU A 3 9.16 32.88 33.14
CA GLU A 3 8.07 33.55 32.43
C GLU A 3 6.93 32.54 32.22
N SER A 4 5.80 32.76 32.91
CA SER A 4 4.59 31.99 32.67
C SER A 4 4.02 32.40 31.32
N HIS A 5 4.01 31.48 30.36
CA HIS A 5 3.45 31.72 29.02
C HIS A 5 1.96 31.38 29.00
N THR A 6 1.20 31.90 29.97
CA THR A 6 -0.25 31.71 30.03
C THR A 6 -0.93 32.50 28.92
N ILE A 7 -1.78 31.84 28.14
CA ILE A 7 -2.56 32.49 27.09
C ILE A 7 -4.00 32.72 27.54
N ALA A 8 -4.64 33.77 27.02
CA ALA A 8 -6.03 34.08 27.33
C ALA A 8 -6.99 32.92 27.04
N LEU A 9 -6.63 32.07 26.07
CA LEU A 9 -7.39 30.87 25.72
C LEU A 9 -7.48 29.86 26.88
N ASP A 10 -6.48 29.77 27.74
CA ASP A 10 -6.50 28.85 28.89
C ASP A 10 -7.48 29.29 29.99
N GLY A 11 -7.97 30.54 29.93
CA GLY A 11 -9.02 31.05 30.81
C GLY A 11 -10.41 30.50 30.50
N TYR A 12 -10.62 29.83 29.36
CA TYR A 12 -11.86 29.13 29.06
C TYR A 12 -11.96 27.81 29.82
N GLN A 13 -13.18 27.35 30.09
CA GLN A 13 -13.39 26.02 30.66
C GLN A 13 -12.85 24.94 29.71
N TRP A 14 -12.23 23.90 30.27
CA TRP A 14 -11.53 22.87 29.51
C TRP A 14 -12.45 22.11 28.53
N ASP A 15 -13.75 22.02 28.78
CA ASP A 15 -14.74 21.38 27.90
C ASP A 15 -15.05 22.21 26.64
N VAL A 16 -14.92 23.55 26.72
CA VAL A 16 -14.96 24.44 25.55
C VAL A 16 -13.72 24.23 24.69
N LEU A 17 -12.55 24.18 25.33
CA LEU A 17 -11.28 23.93 24.64
C LEU A 17 -11.25 22.54 24.00
N LEU A 18 -11.82 21.53 24.67
CA LEU A 18 -11.97 20.18 24.13
C LEU A 18 -12.73 20.20 22.80
N LYS A 19 -13.88 20.88 22.74
CA LYS A 19 -14.67 20.97 21.48
C LYS A 19 -13.88 21.62 20.35
N VAL A 20 -13.12 22.68 20.65
CA VAL A 20 -12.26 23.36 19.66
C VAL A 20 -11.16 22.41 19.17
N LEU A 21 -10.47 21.74 20.08
CA LEU A 21 -9.36 20.85 19.76
C LEU A 21 -9.81 19.56 19.06
N THR A 22 -10.98 19.02 19.41
CA THR A 22 -11.58 17.88 18.69
C THR A 22 -11.84 18.24 17.23
N PHE A 23 -12.25 19.49 16.94
CA PHE A 23 -12.40 19.96 15.57
C PHE A 23 -11.04 20.12 14.86
N THR A 24 -10.02 20.56 15.58
CA THR A 24 -8.65 20.73 15.05
C THR A 24 -8.00 19.39 14.69
N GLY A 25 -8.20 18.34 15.50
CA GLY A 25 -7.67 17.00 15.27
C GLY A 25 -6.19 16.82 15.66
N VAL A 26 -5.81 15.58 15.97
CA VAL A 26 -4.46 15.23 16.49
C VAL A 26 -3.33 15.61 15.52
N ASN A 27 -3.55 15.49 14.21
CA ASN A 27 -2.56 15.84 13.19
C ASN A 27 -2.15 17.33 13.19
N ASN A 28 -2.98 18.21 13.73
CA ASN A 28 -2.63 19.62 13.92
C ASN A 28 -2.13 19.89 15.35
N ILE A 29 -2.66 19.17 16.34
CA ILE A 29 -2.25 19.30 17.75
C ILE A 29 -0.81 18.86 17.98
N VAL A 30 -0.33 17.86 17.22
CA VAL A 30 1.03 17.28 17.39
C VAL A 30 2.15 18.32 17.37
N GLN A 31 1.98 19.42 16.63
CA GLN A 31 2.94 20.52 16.56
C GLN A 31 3.14 21.21 17.92
N LEU A 32 2.11 21.21 18.78
CA LEU A 32 2.18 21.74 20.15
C LEU A 32 2.85 20.78 21.14
N LEU A 33 3.02 19.51 20.79
CA LEU A 33 3.54 18.46 21.68
C LEU A 33 5.07 18.39 21.69
N ALA A 34 5.72 19.18 20.83
CA ALA A 34 7.18 19.25 20.74
C ALA A 34 7.82 19.52 22.12
N PRO A 35 9.01 18.96 22.40
CA PRO A 35 9.68 19.13 23.69
C PRO A 35 9.82 20.59 24.14
N ASP A 36 10.08 21.50 23.20
CA ASP A 36 10.24 22.93 23.47
C ASP A 36 8.96 23.60 23.99
N ASN A 37 7.79 23.02 23.68
CA ASN A 37 6.49 23.54 24.09
C ASN A 37 6.04 23.02 25.47
N ARG A 38 6.85 22.21 26.16
CA ARG A 38 6.45 21.62 27.47
C ARG A 38 6.19 22.64 28.54
N VAL A 39 7.02 23.68 28.63
CA VAL A 39 6.82 24.78 29.60
C VAL A 39 5.52 25.51 29.30
N PHE A 40 5.22 25.75 28.02
CA PHE A 40 3.98 26.36 27.58
C PHE A 40 2.76 25.49 27.96
N LEU A 41 2.76 24.19 27.64
CA LEU A 41 1.66 23.30 27.98
C LEU A 41 1.46 23.18 29.50
N ASN A 42 2.54 23.05 30.27
CA ASN A 42 2.44 22.98 31.73
C ASN A 42 1.97 24.31 32.37
N SER A 43 2.16 25.44 31.69
CA SER A 43 1.64 26.73 32.12
C SER A 43 0.16 26.93 31.77
N ASN A 44 -0.41 26.12 30.86
CA ASN A 44 -1.79 26.23 30.37
C ASN A 44 -2.57 24.93 30.63
N GLN A 45 -3.08 24.78 31.86
CA GLN A 45 -3.60 23.52 32.38
C GLN A 45 -4.93 23.10 31.75
N ASN A 46 -5.83 24.04 31.44
CA ASN A 46 -7.10 23.71 30.79
C ASN A 46 -6.86 23.25 29.35
N LEU A 47 -5.94 23.90 28.64
CA LEU A 47 -5.51 23.54 27.30
C LEU A 47 -4.83 22.17 27.29
N LYS A 48 -3.85 21.95 28.18
CA LYS A 48 -3.15 20.66 28.33
C LYS A 48 -4.14 19.52 28.56
N ARG A 49 -5.06 19.68 29.52
CA ARG A 49 -6.10 18.68 29.82
C ARG A 49 -7.00 18.40 28.62
N ALA A 50 -7.39 19.43 27.87
CA ALA A 50 -8.20 19.26 26.68
C ALA A 50 -7.44 18.53 25.55
N ILE A 51 -6.16 18.86 25.35
CA ILE A 51 -5.26 18.18 24.40
C ILE A 51 -5.14 16.69 24.74
N GLU A 52 -4.84 16.37 26.00
CA GLU A 52 -4.68 14.99 26.47
C GLU A 52 -5.96 14.17 26.31
N CYS A 53 -7.11 14.81 26.56
CA CYS A 53 -8.41 14.20 26.32
C CYS A 53 -8.70 13.96 24.84
N VAL A 54 -8.29 14.86 23.93
CA VAL A 54 -8.39 14.60 22.49
C VAL A 54 -7.49 13.44 22.10
N ILE A 55 -6.23 13.45 22.53
CA ILE A 55 -5.26 12.40 22.20
C ILE A 55 -5.76 11.05 22.68
N GLY A 56 -6.08 10.90 23.97
CA GLY A 56 -6.46 9.62 24.58
C GLY A 56 -7.80 9.05 24.11
N ASN A 57 -8.67 9.88 23.52
CA ASN A 57 -9.93 9.41 22.91
C ASN A 57 -9.81 9.19 21.40
N GLU A 58 -8.71 9.61 20.78
CA GLU A 58 -8.50 9.47 19.36
C GLU A 58 -8.16 8.03 19.00
N THR A 59 -8.72 7.52 17.90
CA THR A 59 -8.39 6.17 17.40
C THR A 59 -7.86 6.26 15.98
N GLY A 60 -7.05 5.29 15.57
CA GLY A 60 -6.56 5.21 14.19
C GLY A 60 -5.47 6.23 13.83
N VAL A 61 -4.80 6.87 14.79
CA VAL A 61 -3.66 7.75 14.48
C VAL A 61 -2.52 6.90 13.92
N GLN A 62 -2.06 7.22 12.71
CA GLN A 62 -1.07 6.42 11.97
C GLN A 62 0.03 7.29 11.37
N TYR A 63 1.26 6.77 11.41
CA TYR A 63 2.29 7.15 10.46
C TYR A 63 2.43 6.08 9.37
N ASN A 64 2.49 6.51 8.12
CA ASN A 64 2.62 5.65 6.95
C ASN A 64 3.66 6.25 6.00
N ASN A 65 4.74 5.54 5.66
CA ASN A 65 5.78 6.09 4.77
C ASN A 65 5.27 6.39 3.34
N ARG A 66 4.10 5.86 2.96
CA ARG A 66 3.44 6.17 1.68
C ARG A 66 2.80 7.55 1.64
N ILE A 67 2.75 8.32 2.73
CA ILE A 67 2.23 9.71 2.68
C ILE A 67 3.05 10.63 1.77
N ASP A 68 4.31 10.27 1.49
CA ASP A 68 5.16 10.94 0.51
C ASP A 68 4.73 10.63 -0.94
N ARG A 69 3.93 9.57 -1.14
CA ARG A 69 3.35 9.15 -2.42
C ARG A 69 1.87 8.77 -2.28
N TYR A 70 0.99 9.77 -2.37
CA TYR A 70 -0.46 9.63 -2.25
C TYR A 70 -1.08 8.51 -3.10
N SER A 71 -0.58 8.21 -4.30
CA SER A 71 -1.08 7.09 -5.12
C SER A 71 -0.89 5.76 -4.42
N PHE A 72 0.28 5.55 -3.81
CA PHE A 72 0.58 4.37 -3.01
C PHE A 72 -0.24 4.36 -1.72
N LEU A 73 -0.40 5.52 -1.05
CA LEU A 73 -1.28 5.64 0.11
C LEU A 73 -2.73 5.31 -0.23
N HIS A 74 -3.21 5.75 -1.38
CA HIS A 74 -4.57 5.47 -1.85
C HIS A 74 -4.75 3.98 -2.20
N MET A 75 -3.74 3.34 -2.79
CA MET A 75 -3.75 1.88 -2.97
C MET A 75 -3.82 1.18 -1.61
N TYR A 76 -2.96 1.58 -0.66
CA TYR A 76 -2.97 1.11 0.71
C TYR A 76 -4.35 1.24 1.36
N LEU A 77 -5.01 2.38 1.23
CA LEU A 77 -6.35 2.65 1.78
C LEU A 77 -7.45 1.74 1.19
N ARG A 78 -7.21 1.10 0.05
CA ARG A 78 -8.15 0.15 -0.58
C ARG A 78 -7.86 -1.30 -0.22
N THR A 79 -6.65 -1.63 0.20
CA THR A 79 -6.27 -3.00 0.57
C THR A 79 -6.91 -3.36 1.92
N PRO A 80 -7.74 -4.42 2.00
CA PRO A 80 -8.29 -4.87 3.28
C PRO A 80 -7.18 -5.51 4.14
N ASN A 81 -7.13 -5.19 5.43
CA ASN A 81 -6.27 -5.85 6.42
C ASN A 81 -6.89 -5.76 7.82
N CYS A 82 -6.14 -6.08 8.87
CA CYS A 82 -6.64 -6.11 10.26
C CYS A 82 -6.91 -4.72 10.88
N ILE A 83 -6.45 -3.63 10.25
CA ILE A 83 -6.66 -2.26 10.71
C ILE A 83 -7.84 -1.67 9.94
N ASP A 84 -8.84 -1.14 10.65
CA ASP A 84 -9.95 -0.42 10.02
C ASP A 84 -9.46 0.90 9.41
N LYS A 85 -9.10 0.86 8.12
CA LYS A 85 -8.55 1.99 7.37
C LYS A 85 -9.51 3.17 7.25
N SER A 86 -10.82 2.95 7.44
CA SER A 86 -11.85 3.99 7.33
C SER A 86 -11.78 5.04 8.45
N ARG A 87 -11.11 4.70 9.56
CA ARG A 87 -10.97 5.56 10.74
C ARG A 87 -9.57 6.15 10.89
N LEU A 88 -8.67 5.88 9.95
CA LEU A 88 -7.27 6.31 10.05
C LEU A 88 -7.12 7.82 9.95
N LYS A 89 -6.21 8.35 10.77
CA LYS A 89 -5.79 9.75 10.79
C LYS A 89 -4.27 9.80 10.59
N PHE A 90 -3.84 10.32 9.45
CA PHE A 90 -2.44 10.33 9.06
C PHE A 90 -1.69 11.53 9.67
N LEU A 91 -0.57 11.23 10.33
CA LEU A 91 0.45 12.23 10.64
C LEU A 91 1.26 12.54 9.38
N ALA A 92 1.74 13.78 9.27
CA ALA A 92 2.40 14.25 8.05
C ALA A 92 3.86 13.80 7.94
N SER A 93 4.47 13.28 9.01
CA SER A 93 5.84 12.78 9.01
C SER A 93 6.16 11.83 10.16
N GLU A 94 7.26 11.10 10.04
CA GLU A 94 7.85 10.28 11.12
C GLU A 94 8.14 11.12 12.38
N ALA A 95 8.62 12.36 12.20
CA ALA A 95 8.96 13.24 13.32
C ALA A 95 7.74 13.63 14.16
N GLU A 96 6.59 13.85 13.51
CA GLU A 96 5.32 14.07 14.20
C GLU A 96 4.88 12.83 14.99
N PHE A 97 5.05 11.63 14.42
CA PHE A 97 4.76 10.39 15.13
C PHE A 97 5.62 10.22 16.38
N VAL A 98 6.94 10.39 16.25
CA VAL A 98 7.87 10.29 17.39
C VAL A 98 7.54 11.35 18.46
N THR A 99 7.16 12.56 18.04
CA THR A 99 6.74 13.63 18.96
C THR A 99 5.48 13.25 19.74
N LEU A 100 4.44 12.77 19.05
CA LEU A 100 3.20 12.30 19.69
C LEU A 100 3.48 11.12 20.63
N TYR A 101 4.24 10.14 20.15
CA TYR A 101 4.60 8.95 20.92
C TYR A 101 5.31 9.32 22.22
N ASN A 102 6.36 10.15 22.12
CA ASN A 102 7.12 10.60 23.29
C ASN A 102 6.25 11.43 24.24
N TYR A 103 5.29 12.20 23.71
CA TYR A 103 4.32 12.90 24.53
C TYR A 103 3.42 11.95 25.31
N CYS A 104 2.74 11.03 24.64
CA CYS A 104 1.89 10.02 25.27
C CYS A 104 2.66 9.19 26.29
N ALA A 105 3.87 8.75 25.95
CA ALA A 105 4.71 7.96 26.85
C ALA A 105 5.20 8.75 28.06
N SER A 106 5.26 10.09 27.99
CA SER A 106 5.69 10.94 29.11
C SER A 106 4.57 11.30 30.07
N GLU A 107 3.36 11.43 29.55
CA GLU A 107 2.16 11.77 30.33
C GLU A 107 1.33 10.50 30.68
N SER A 108 1.86 9.31 30.38
CA SER A 108 1.19 8.01 30.59
C SER A 108 -0.23 7.95 30.00
N LEU A 109 -0.38 8.44 28.77
CA LEU A 109 -1.66 8.39 28.06
C LEU A 109 -1.85 7.01 27.43
N PRO A 110 -2.88 6.24 27.82
CA PRO A 110 -3.18 4.96 27.18
C PRO A 110 -3.65 5.23 25.76
N GLN A 111 -2.85 4.83 24.77
CA GLN A 111 -3.13 5.10 23.37
C GLN A 111 -2.79 3.88 22.52
N THR A 112 -3.58 3.63 21.48
CA THR A 112 -3.16 2.75 20.38
C THR A 112 -2.68 3.61 19.21
N LEU A 113 -1.42 3.44 18.82
CA LEU A 113 -0.80 4.10 17.68
C LEU A 113 -0.48 3.08 16.58
N ASN A 114 -0.50 3.54 15.33
CA ASN A 114 -0.31 2.66 14.17
C ASN A 114 0.93 3.10 13.38
N ILE A 115 1.73 2.13 12.93
CA ILE A 115 2.88 2.31 12.05
C ILE A 115 2.66 1.45 10.82
N ALA A 116 2.77 2.03 9.63
CA ALA A 116 2.71 1.31 8.36
C ALA A 116 3.91 1.64 7.48
N TYR A 117 4.59 0.63 6.96
CA TYR A 117 5.70 0.80 6.02
C TYR A 117 5.49 -0.03 4.76
N TYR A 118 5.70 0.61 3.61
CA TYR A 118 6.00 -0.06 2.35
C TYR A 118 7.51 -0.21 2.22
N MET A 119 8.01 -1.43 2.25
CA MET A 119 9.42 -1.75 2.05
C MET A 119 9.67 -1.87 0.56
N TRP A 120 10.04 -0.76 -0.07
CA TRP A 120 10.39 -0.74 -1.49
C TRP A 120 11.90 -0.68 -1.73
N THR A 121 12.60 0.01 -0.83
CA THR A 121 14.06 0.23 -0.90
C THR A 121 14.73 -0.16 0.42
N SER A 122 16.04 -0.39 0.39
CA SER A 122 16.89 -0.52 1.59
C SER A 122 16.66 0.62 2.59
N ASN A 123 16.46 1.84 2.10
CA ASN A 123 16.21 3.04 2.91
C ASN A 123 14.90 2.94 3.69
N ASP A 124 13.83 2.36 3.12
CA ASP A 124 12.56 2.15 3.85
C ASP A 124 12.77 1.18 5.03
N LEU A 125 13.52 0.10 4.80
CA LEU A 125 13.83 -0.90 5.81
C LEU A 125 14.69 -0.31 6.94
N MET A 126 15.73 0.45 6.59
CA MET A 126 16.56 1.15 7.58
C MET A 126 15.79 2.23 8.34
N ASN A 127 14.93 3.01 7.68
CA ASN A 127 14.10 4.02 8.34
C ASN A 127 13.12 3.37 9.33
N PHE A 128 12.54 2.22 9.01
CA PHE A 128 11.71 1.49 9.95
C PHE A 128 12.49 1.06 11.19
N ARG A 129 13.68 0.46 11.02
CA ARG A 129 14.57 0.07 12.13
C ARG A 129 14.96 1.27 13.00
N GLU A 130 15.32 2.38 12.38
CA GLU A 130 15.60 3.65 13.07
C GLU A 130 14.37 4.17 13.83
N LEU A 131 13.18 4.10 13.26
CA LEU A 131 11.96 4.54 13.91
C LEU A 131 11.69 3.74 15.19
N VAL A 132 11.67 2.41 15.11
CA VAL A 132 11.34 1.57 16.28
C VAL A 132 12.37 1.68 17.40
N THR A 133 13.64 1.92 17.06
CA THR A 133 14.72 2.14 18.05
C THR A 133 14.69 3.54 18.67
N LYS A 134 14.07 4.55 18.03
CA LYS A 134 13.80 5.87 18.64
C LYS A 134 12.67 5.83 19.66
N LEU A 135 11.84 4.79 19.66
CA LEU A 135 10.77 4.62 20.65
C LEU A 135 11.34 4.14 21.98
N ARG A 136 10.51 4.10 23.02
CA ARG A 136 10.92 3.68 24.37
C ARG A 136 9.84 2.79 24.98
N THR A 137 10.18 1.95 25.95
CA THR A 137 9.16 1.13 26.62
C THR A 137 8.08 2.01 27.28
N SER A 138 6.80 1.72 27.04
CA SER A 138 5.67 2.48 27.57
C SER A 138 4.37 1.64 27.62
N GLU A 139 3.26 2.24 28.08
CA GLU A 139 1.92 1.62 28.07
C GLU A 139 1.18 1.77 26.73
N ILE A 140 1.79 2.46 25.75
CA ILE A 140 1.22 2.64 24.42
C ILE A 140 1.14 1.29 23.71
N GLN A 141 0.00 1.00 23.09
CA GLN A 141 -0.16 -0.16 22.23
C GLN A 141 0.18 0.20 20.78
N LEU A 142 0.92 -0.67 20.10
CA LEU A 142 1.32 -0.48 18.70
C LEU A 142 0.64 -1.50 17.79
N ASN A 143 0.07 -1.01 16.70
CA ASN A 143 -0.25 -1.82 15.54
C ASN A 143 0.78 -1.53 14.45
N ILE A 144 1.49 -2.57 13.99
CA ILE A 144 2.57 -2.44 13.01
C ILE A 144 2.19 -3.22 11.76
N GLU A 145 2.32 -2.58 10.60
CA GLU A 145 2.06 -3.18 9.29
C GLU A 145 3.26 -2.95 8.37
N LEU A 146 3.85 -4.03 7.89
CA LEU A 146 5.00 -4.04 7.00
C LEU A 146 4.63 -4.78 5.72
N GLU A 147 4.67 -4.08 4.60
CA GLU A 147 4.37 -4.65 3.28
C GLU A 147 5.62 -4.53 2.41
N PHE A 148 6.14 -5.67 1.97
CA PHE A 148 7.31 -5.74 1.09
C PHE A 148 6.86 -5.70 -0.36
N ASP A 149 7.50 -4.82 -1.13
CA ASP A 149 7.31 -4.80 -2.56
C ASP A 149 7.68 -6.18 -3.15
N PRO A 150 6.87 -6.77 -4.05
CA PRO A 150 7.16 -8.08 -4.63
C PRO A 150 8.53 -8.17 -5.34
N ALA A 151 9.03 -7.03 -5.83
CA ALA A 151 10.32 -6.85 -6.48
C ALA A 151 11.39 -6.27 -5.54
N PHE A 152 11.19 -6.30 -4.21
CA PHE A 152 12.18 -5.84 -3.23
C PHE A 152 13.53 -6.57 -3.43
N PRO A 153 14.60 -5.87 -3.85
CA PRO A 153 15.79 -6.53 -4.41
C PRO A 153 16.84 -6.93 -3.37
N TYR A 154 16.60 -6.68 -2.08
CA TYR A 154 17.60 -6.86 -1.04
C TYR A 154 17.43 -8.18 -0.28
N ASP A 155 18.56 -8.77 0.08
CA ASP A 155 18.67 -9.85 1.05
C ASP A 155 19.19 -9.29 2.38
N PHE A 156 18.54 -9.67 3.48
CA PHE A 156 18.81 -9.12 4.80
C PHE A 156 18.72 -10.19 5.89
N ASP A 157 19.42 -9.91 6.98
CA ASP A 157 19.44 -10.75 8.16
C ASP A 157 18.11 -10.66 8.93
N GLY A 158 17.32 -11.73 8.89
CA GLY A 158 16.02 -11.80 9.56
C GLY A 158 16.08 -11.84 11.08
N GLU A 159 17.17 -12.33 11.68
CA GLU A 159 17.33 -12.30 13.13
C GLU A 159 17.55 -10.86 13.58
N GLN A 160 18.47 -10.13 12.94
CA GLN A 160 18.68 -8.69 13.20
C GLN A 160 17.43 -7.85 12.87
N PHE A 161 16.63 -8.27 11.89
CA PHE A 161 15.33 -7.65 11.62
C PHE A 161 14.39 -7.79 12.82
N MET A 162 14.26 -9.00 13.37
CA MET A 162 13.42 -9.25 14.54
C MET A 162 13.97 -8.62 15.83
N GLU A 163 15.28 -8.53 16.00
CA GLU A 163 15.92 -7.78 17.10
C GLU A 163 15.55 -6.29 17.10
N SER A 164 15.24 -5.72 15.93
CA SER A 164 14.84 -4.32 15.80
C SER A 164 13.54 -4.01 16.57
N PHE A 165 12.72 -5.02 16.86
CA PHE A 165 11.50 -4.89 17.66
C PHE A 165 11.74 -4.90 19.18
N SER A 166 12.96 -5.15 19.66
CA SER A 166 13.25 -5.37 21.10
C SER A 166 12.69 -4.29 22.05
N VAL A 167 12.60 -3.03 21.62
CA VAL A 167 12.05 -1.94 22.43
C VAL A 167 10.51 -1.92 22.47
N VAL A 168 9.88 -2.48 21.44
CA VAL A 168 8.44 -2.37 21.16
C VAL A 168 7.70 -3.70 21.22
N GLU A 169 8.39 -4.83 21.38
CA GLU A 169 7.82 -6.19 21.40
C GLU A 169 6.64 -6.33 22.38
N ASN A 170 6.82 -5.90 23.64
CA ASN A 170 5.77 -5.94 24.66
C ASN A 170 4.64 -4.93 24.46
N GLN A 171 4.85 -3.91 23.62
CA GLN A 171 3.83 -2.90 23.28
C GLN A 171 3.06 -3.27 22.00
N THR A 172 3.56 -4.23 21.22
CA THR A 172 2.99 -4.61 19.94
C THR A 172 1.75 -5.45 20.16
N LYS A 173 0.59 -4.88 19.84
CA LYS A 173 -0.72 -5.54 19.91
C LYS A 173 -1.06 -6.28 18.63
N SER A 174 -0.70 -5.70 17.49
CA SER A 174 -0.97 -6.26 16.17
C SER A 174 0.28 -6.13 15.30
N LEU A 175 0.64 -7.22 14.62
CA LEU A 175 1.72 -7.23 13.65
C LEU A 175 1.26 -7.87 12.34
N VAL A 176 1.41 -7.13 11.25
CA VAL A 176 1.20 -7.62 9.89
C VAL A 176 2.54 -7.55 9.15
N ILE A 177 2.94 -8.66 8.55
CA ILE A 177 4.06 -8.73 7.62
C ILE A 177 3.53 -9.38 6.34
N ASP A 178 3.63 -8.68 5.22
CA ASP A 178 3.18 -9.13 3.91
C ASP A 178 4.35 -9.14 2.91
N GLY A 179 4.54 -10.25 2.21
CA GLY A 179 5.49 -10.38 1.11
C GLY A 179 6.96 -10.52 1.53
N CYS A 180 7.25 -10.76 2.81
CA CYS A 180 8.63 -10.97 3.25
C CYS A 180 9.15 -12.34 2.82
N LYS A 181 9.98 -12.36 1.77
CA LYS A 181 10.59 -13.58 1.21
C LYS A 181 11.84 -14.07 1.97
N ARG A 182 12.20 -13.43 3.09
CA ARG A 182 13.41 -13.72 3.85
C ARG A 182 13.08 -14.54 5.09
N TYR A 183 14.01 -15.42 5.47
CA TYR A 183 13.91 -16.20 6.71
C TYR A 183 13.91 -15.29 7.92
N PHE A 184 13.00 -15.50 8.87
CA PHE A 184 13.06 -14.89 10.20
C PHE A 184 12.31 -15.74 11.24
N VAL A 185 12.71 -15.62 12.50
CA VAL A 185 12.07 -16.30 13.64
C VAL A 185 11.39 -15.30 14.56
N MET A 186 10.13 -15.53 14.87
CA MET A 186 9.33 -14.75 15.79
C MET A 186 9.03 -15.57 17.04
N ASP A 187 9.68 -15.20 18.14
CA ASP A 187 9.39 -15.77 19.45
C ASP A 187 8.25 -14.99 20.13
N LEU A 188 7.08 -15.60 20.27
CA LEU A 188 5.90 -14.96 20.84
C LEU A 188 5.97 -14.76 22.36
N GLU A 189 6.93 -15.36 23.08
CA GLU A 189 7.16 -15.01 24.50
C GLU A 189 7.59 -13.54 24.65
N ARG A 190 8.40 -13.04 23.71
CA ARG A 190 8.85 -11.65 23.65
C ARG A 190 7.72 -10.67 23.33
N PHE A 191 6.66 -11.16 22.66
CA PHE A 191 5.49 -10.38 22.27
C PHE A 191 4.28 -10.65 23.17
N SER A 192 4.49 -10.54 24.48
CA SER A 192 3.55 -10.99 25.52
C SER A 192 2.14 -10.35 25.52
N ASN A 193 1.94 -9.24 24.80
CA ASN A 193 0.67 -8.52 24.67
C ASN A 193 0.06 -8.59 23.26
N MET A 194 0.67 -9.34 22.34
CA MET A 194 0.17 -9.46 20.97
C MET A 194 -1.16 -10.21 20.95
N GLU A 195 -2.14 -9.63 20.27
CA GLU A 195 -3.46 -10.21 20.06
C GLU A 195 -3.68 -10.63 18.61
N ASN A 196 -2.97 -10.03 17.64
CA ASN A 196 -3.17 -10.29 16.22
C ASN A 196 -1.82 -10.44 15.52
N LEU A 197 -1.63 -11.58 14.86
CA LEU A 197 -0.49 -11.83 13.99
C LEU A 197 -1.00 -12.16 12.59
N SER A 198 -0.44 -11.52 11.57
CA SER A 198 -0.73 -11.85 10.19
C SER A 198 0.53 -11.89 9.35
N LEU A 199 0.87 -13.08 8.87
CA LEU A 199 1.98 -13.35 7.97
C LEU A 199 1.39 -13.75 6.62
N TYR A 200 1.38 -12.82 5.67
CA TYR A 200 0.93 -13.03 4.29
C TYR A 200 2.13 -13.22 3.38
N SER A 201 2.10 -14.21 2.49
CA SER A 201 3.17 -14.45 1.52
C SER A 201 4.58 -14.44 2.14
N CYS A 202 4.73 -15.04 3.34
CA CYS A 202 5.98 -15.12 4.10
C CYS A 202 6.46 -16.58 4.17
N PRO A 203 6.97 -17.17 3.07
CA PRO A 203 7.13 -18.62 2.95
C PRO A 203 8.20 -19.23 3.86
N ILE A 204 9.07 -18.42 4.48
CA ILE A 204 10.19 -18.91 5.28
C ILE A 204 10.19 -18.29 6.70
N ALA A 205 9.02 -17.84 7.17
CA ALA A 205 8.85 -17.32 8.51
C ALA A 205 8.60 -18.44 9.52
N PHE A 206 9.13 -18.31 10.74
CA PHE A 206 8.96 -19.26 11.83
C PHE A 206 8.41 -18.58 13.08
N ILE A 207 7.49 -19.23 13.78
CA ILE A 207 6.84 -18.78 15.02
C ILE A 207 7.14 -19.75 16.18
N GLN A 208 7.84 -19.28 17.20
CA GLN A 208 8.06 -20.03 18.45
C GLN A 208 7.01 -19.64 19.51
N ASN A 209 6.72 -20.57 20.42
CA ASN A 209 5.83 -20.37 21.58
C ASN A 209 4.38 -19.97 21.22
N LEU A 210 3.85 -20.55 20.13
CA LEU A 210 2.51 -20.27 19.65
C LEU A 210 1.41 -20.64 20.64
N GLY A 211 1.47 -21.83 21.23
CA GLY A 211 0.44 -22.36 22.13
C GLY A 211 0.19 -21.52 23.38
N ASP A 212 1.25 -20.93 23.94
CA ASP A 212 1.20 -20.12 25.17
C ASP A 212 0.89 -18.64 24.92
N SER A 213 0.72 -18.25 23.65
CA SER A 213 0.45 -16.87 23.28
C SER A 213 -0.99 -16.40 23.61
N LYS A 214 -1.20 -15.07 23.56
CA LYS A 214 -2.52 -14.42 23.75
C LYS A 214 -3.22 -14.08 22.44
N LEU A 215 -2.79 -14.71 21.34
CA LEU A 215 -3.32 -14.42 20.01
C LEU A 215 -4.81 -14.74 19.93
N ARG A 216 -5.58 -13.76 19.49
CA ARG A 216 -7.01 -13.86 19.14
C ARG A 216 -7.20 -14.05 17.64
N SER A 217 -6.24 -13.60 16.83
CA SER A 217 -6.25 -13.74 15.37
C SER A 217 -4.89 -14.18 14.87
N LEU A 218 -4.87 -15.23 14.05
CA LEU A 218 -3.68 -15.75 13.38
C LEU A 218 -3.98 -15.89 11.88
N VAL A 219 -3.16 -15.24 11.07
CA VAL A 219 -3.04 -15.52 9.63
C VAL A 219 -1.64 -16.06 9.37
N TYR A 220 -1.57 -17.26 8.81
CA TYR A 220 -0.31 -17.95 8.54
C TYR A 220 -0.44 -18.75 7.24
N GLU A 221 0.01 -18.16 6.14
CA GLU A 221 -0.04 -18.77 4.80
C GLU A 221 1.36 -19.22 4.39
N PHE A 222 1.54 -20.51 4.05
CA PHE A 222 2.84 -21.10 3.73
C PHE A 222 2.87 -21.73 2.33
N ASP A 223 4.04 -21.73 1.68
CA ASP A 223 4.29 -22.36 0.38
C ASP A 223 5.46 -23.35 0.50
N ASN A 224 5.15 -24.64 0.67
CA ASN A 224 5.95 -25.86 0.43
C ASN A 224 7.46 -25.97 0.80
N SER A 225 8.10 -25.10 1.58
CA SER A 225 9.55 -25.25 1.90
C SER A 225 9.90 -25.35 3.40
N ILE A 226 9.87 -26.59 3.91
CA ILE A 226 10.65 -27.13 5.04
C ILE A 226 10.38 -26.52 6.45
N ASP A 227 10.03 -27.40 7.39
CA ASP A 227 9.75 -27.23 8.83
C ASP A 227 8.37 -26.65 9.23
N THR A 228 7.45 -27.56 9.45
CA THR A 228 6.04 -27.32 9.84
C THR A 228 5.74 -27.64 11.31
N ASP A 229 6.78 -27.85 12.14
CA ASP A 229 6.65 -28.34 13.52
C ASP A 229 5.86 -27.43 14.46
N GLN A 230 5.63 -26.16 14.12
CA GLN A 230 5.10 -25.17 15.07
C GLN A 230 3.57 -25.12 15.18
N LEU A 231 2.83 -25.26 14.07
CA LEU A 231 1.37 -25.47 14.13
C LEU A 231 1.02 -26.89 14.62
N LEU A 232 1.99 -27.80 14.57
CA LEU A 232 1.86 -29.19 14.96
C LEU A 232 1.85 -29.39 16.49
N ASP A 233 2.31 -28.40 17.27
CA ASP A 233 2.48 -28.53 18.73
C ASP A 233 1.29 -27.98 19.54
N ALA A 234 0.75 -26.80 19.21
CA ALA A 234 -0.43 -26.23 19.89
C ALA A 234 -1.02 -25.00 19.17
N LEU A 235 -2.34 -24.82 19.26
CA LEU A 235 -3.01 -23.54 18.96
C LEU A 235 -3.34 -22.80 20.28
N PRO A 236 -3.27 -21.45 20.31
CA PRO A 236 -3.60 -20.69 21.50
C PRO A 236 -5.08 -20.89 21.88
N SER A 237 -5.34 -21.16 23.16
CA SER A 237 -6.72 -21.32 23.67
C SER A 237 -7.58 -20.05 23.52
N THR A 238 -6.95 -18.89 23.38
CA THR A 238 -7.58 -17.58 23.20
C THR A 238 -7.94 -17.26 21.73
N LEU A 239 -7.51 -18.10 20.79
CA LEU A 239 -7.66 -17.88 19.36
C LEU A 239 -9.13 -17.93 18.93
N LYS A 240 -9.54 -16.93 18.14
CA LYS A 240 -10.90 -16.79 17.60
C LYS A 240 -10.93 -16.79 16.07
N THR A 241 -9.86 -16.33 15.45
CA THR A 241 -9.73 -16.26 13.99
C THR A 241 -8.51 -17.04 13.55
N LEU A 242 -8.71 -17.98 12.63
CA LEU A 242 -7.64 -18.73 12.01
C LEU A 242 -7.77 -18.62 10.48
N GLN A 243 -6.72 -18.14 9.84
CA GLN A 243 -6.54 -18.21 8.39
C GLN A 243 -5.23 -18.94 8.08
N THR A 244 -5.31 -19.98 7.26
CA THR A 244 -4.15 -20.80 6.92
C THR A 244 -4.32 -21.44 5.54
N SER A 245 -3.23 -21.97 4.98
CA SER A 245 -3.26 -22.67 3.69
C SER A 245 -3.64 -24.15 3.83
N SER A 246 -3.99 -24.78 2.71
CA SER A 246 -4.31 -26.21 2.65
C SER A 246 -3.13 -27.09 3.07
N GLU A 247 -1.91 -26.69 2.73
CA GLU A 247 -0.68 -27.41 3.05
C GLU A 247 -0.45 -27.50 4.57
N ALA A 248 -0.71 -26.41 5.29
CA ALA A 248 -0.66 -26.41 6.75
C ALA A 248 -1.74 -27.33 7.36
N LEU A 249 -2.94 -27.35 6.76
CA LEU A 249 -4.04 -28.18 7.24
C LEU A 249 -3.80 -29.68 7.03
N TYR A 250 -3.16 -30.09 5.93
CA TYR A 250 -2.78 -31.48 5.68
C TYR A 250 -2.03 -32.10 6.87
N LEU A 251 -1.22 -31.28 7.55
CA LEU A 251 -0.41 -31.69 8.68
C LEU A 251 -1.16 -31.63 10.01
N ILE A 252 -2.07 -30.67 10.17
CA ILE A 252 -2.79 -30.41 11.42
C ILE A 252 -4.05 -31.28 11.55
N ALA A 253 -4.78 -31.50 10.45
CA ALA A 253 -6.07 -32.19 10.46
C ALA A 253 -6.00 -33.61 11.04
N PRO A 254 -4.99 -34.45 10.74
CA PRO A 254 -4.82 -35.75 11.37
C PRO A 254 -4.69 -35.68 12.91
N LYS A 255 -3.90 -34.74 13.42
CA LYS A 255 -3.70 -34.57 14.88
C LYS A 255 -4.96 -34.12 15.61
N VAL A 256 -5.75 -33.26 14.97
CA VAL A 256 -7.07 -32.85 15.48
C VAL A 256 -8.00 -34.05 15.56
N ARG A 257 -8.07 -34.86 14.50
CA ARG A 257 -8.87 -36.09 14.46
C ARG A 257 -8.46 -37.06 15.55
N ASP A 258 -7.15 -37.27 15.71
CA ASP A 258 -6.57 -38.24 16.64
C ASP A 258 -6.50 -37.69 18.09
N ARG A 259 -7.02 -36.47 18.31
CA ARG A 259 -7.11 -35.73 19.60
C ARG A 259 -5.76 -35.41 20.23
N GLU A 260 -4.71 -35.38 19.41
CA GLU A 260 -3.37 -34.95 19.80
C GLU A 260 -3.28 -33.43 19.87
N LEU A 261 -4.13 -32.72 19.10
CA LEU A 261 -4.22 -31.26 19.10
C LEU A 261 -5.64 -30.80 19.48
N GLY A 262 -5.73 -30.02 20.57
CA GLY A 262 -6.99 -29.40 20.98
C GLY A 262 -7.30 -28.14 20.16
N LEU A 263 -8.56 -27.98 19.74
CA LEU A 263 -9.00 -26.80 19.01
C LEU A 263 -9.65 -25.75 19.92
N PRO A 264 -9.31 -24.46 19.74
CA PRO A 264 -10.02 -23.36 20.40
C PRO A 264 -11.40 -23.13 19.77
N LYS A 265 -12.24 -22.32 20.43
CA LYS A 265 -13.57 -21.96 19.92
C LYS A 265 -13.47 -20.87 18.85
N LEU A 266 -13.27 -21.30 17.60
CA LEU A 266 -13.09 -20.41 16.46
C LEU A 266 -14.40 -19.75 16.02
N GLU A 267 -14.37 -18.41 15.94
CA GLU A 267 -15.46 -17.59 15.39
C GLU A 267 -15.31 -17.40 13.87
N THR A 268 -14.07 -17.32 13.37
CA THR A 268 -13.76 -17.15 11.94
C THR A 268 -12.73 -18.17 11.49
N ILE A 269 -13.06 -18.91 10.42
CA ILE A 269 -12.20 -19.93 9.84
C ILE A 269 -12.06 -19.63 8.34
N LYS A 270 -10.82 -19.49 7.87
CA LYS A 270 -10.54 -19.15 6.47
C LYS A 270 -9.44 -20.04 5.90
N PHE A 271 -9.70 -20.64 4.75
CA PHE A 271 -8.73 -21.47 4.04
C PHE A 271 -8.56 -21.00 2.61
N CYS A 272 -7.30 -20.88 2.20
CA CYS A 272 -6.87 -20.57 0.85
C CYS A 272 -6.02 -21.75 0.36
N ASP A 273 -6.53 -22.50 -0.61
CA ASP A 273 -5.84 -23.66 -1.15
C ASP A 273 -4.86 -23.26 -2.27
N GLY A 274 -3.60 -23.69 -2.11
CA GLY A 274 -2.50 -23.49 -3.05
C GLY A 274 -2.59 -24.40 -4.28
N ARG A 275 -1.56 -24.38 -5.14
CA ARG A 275 -1.56 -25.14 -6.40
C ARG A 275 -1.53 -26.66 -6.13
N GLY A 276 -2.68 -27.32 -6.25
CA GLY A 276 -2.75 -28.78 -6.47
C GLY A 276 -3.14 -29.65 -5.29
N SER A 277 -3.49 -29.09 -4.12
CA SER A 277 -4.04 -29.84 -3.00
C SER A 277 -5.56 -30.02 -3.09
N ASP A 278 -6.08 -31.11 -2.52
CA ASP A 278 -7.52 -31.34 -2.41
C ASP A 278 -8.07 -30.62 -1.16
N LEU A 279 -9.28 -30.07 -1.22
CA LEU A 279 -9.96 -29.46 -0.07
C LEU A 279 -10.33 -30.49 1.01
N LEU A 280 -10.08 -31.79 0.80
CA LEU A 280 -10.39 -32.86 1.76
C LEU A 280 -9.85 -32.57 3.17
N ASP A 281 -8.61 -32.10 3.31
CA ASP A 281 -8.02 -31.79 4.62
C ASP A 281 -8.69 -30.58 5.28
N SER A 282 -9.04 -29.57 4.47
CA SER A 282 -9.81 -28.40 4.92
C SER A 282 -11.19 -28.83 5.44
N LEU A 283 -11.86 -29.74 4.72
CA LEU A 283 -13.16 -30.27 5.12
C LEU A 283 -13.06 -31.17 6.35
N GLU A 284 -12.00 -31.98 6.46
CA GLU A 284 -11.73 -32.77 7.65
C GLU A 284 -11.53 -31.89 8.87
N PHE A 285 -10.69 -30.86 8.76
CA PHE A 285 -10.49 -29.89 9.83
C PHE A 285 -11.80 -29.19 10.23
N LEU A 286 -12.61 -28.74 9.25
CA LEU A 286 -13.89 -28.08 9.53
C LEU A 286 -14.87 -28.95 10.32
N LYS A 287 -14.87 -30.28 10.13
CA LYS A 287 -15.73 -31.19 10.90
C LYS A 287 -15.50 -31.09 12.41
N PHE A 288 -14.27 -30.80 12.82
CA PHE A 288 -13.89 -30.69 14.23
C PHE A 288 -13.85 -29.24 14.72
N ALA A 289 -13.55 -28.28 13.83
CA ALA A 289 -13.38 -26.87 14.18
C ALA A 289 -14.69 -26.07 14.24
N CYS A 290 -15.68 -26.44 13.42
CA CYS A 290 -16.98 -25.76 13.43
C CYS A 290 -17.71 -26.05 14.74
N SER A 291 -18.27 -25.00 15.34
CA SER A 291 -19.03 -25.10 16.59
C SER A 291 -20.10 -24.01 16.66
N ALA A 292 -20.90 -23.99 17.74
CA ALA A 292 -21.86 -22.92 18.02
C ALA A 292 -21.25 -21.50 18.02
N SER A 293 -19.93 -21.37 18.21
CA SER A 293 -19.24 -20.08 18.21
C SER A 293 -18.87 -19.57 16.81
N THR A 294 -18.87 -20.46 15.81
CA THR A 294 -18.45 -20.16 14.45
C THR A 294 -19.46 -19.27 13.73
N LYS A 295 -19.00 -18.18 13.12
CA LYS A 295 -19.83 -17.17 12.44
C LYS A 295 -19.41 -16.94 10.99
N CYS A 296 -18.14 -17.17 10.67
CA CYS A 296 -17.59 -16.85 9.36
C CYS A 296 -16.76 -18.04 8.86
N ILE A 297 -17.09 -18.52 7.66
CA ILE A 297 -16.36 -19.58 6.98
C ILE A 297 -16.00 -19.10 5.57
N GLU A 298 -14.72 -19.18 5.21
CA GLU A 298 -14.21 -18.87 3.88
C GLU A 298 -13.40 -20.06 3.37
N LEU A 299 -13.81 -20.63 2.24
CA LEU A 299 -13.15 -21.75 1.59
C LEU A 299 -12.85 -21.37 0.14
N LYS A 300 -11.59 -21.09 -0.15
CA LYS A 300 -11.10 -20.77 -1.49
C LYS A 300 -10.25 -21.91 -2.02
N SER A 301 -10.53 -22.35 -3.25
CA SER A 301 -9.64 -23.25 -3.99
C SER A 301 -9.47 -22.78 -5.42
N HIS A 302 -8.23 -22.91 -5.90
CA HIS A 302 -7.86 -22.67 -7.30
C HIS A 302 -7.99 -23.94 -8.15
N VAL A 303 -8.15 -25.10 -7.51
CA VAL A 303 -8.32 -26.39 -8.18
C VAL A 303 -9.80 -26.71 -8.28
N ARG A 304 -10.22 -27.22 -9.43
CA ARG A 304 -11.58 -27.71 -9.60
C ARG A 304 -11.77 -28.98 -8.78
N ILE A 305 -12.65 -28.92 -7.78
CA ILE A 305 -12.97 -30.07 -6.93
C ILE A 305 -14.46 -30.42 -7.09
N PRO A 306 -14.80 -31.38 -7.98
CA PRO A 306 -16.17 -31.83 -8.11
C PRO A 306 -16.59 -32.62 -6.86
N HIS A 307 -17.87 -32.54 -6.50
CA HIS A 307 -18.53 -33.38 -5.48
C HIS A 307 -18.29 -33.09 -3.98
N ILE A 308 -17.62 -32.00 -3.59
CA ILE A 308 -17.49 -31.63 -2.16
C ILE A 308 -18.70 -30.89 -1.58
N SER A 309 -19.65 -30.45 -2.41
CA SER A 309 -20.80 -29.66 -1.97
C SER A 309 -21.62 -30.37 -0.88
N ASN A 310 -21.78 -31.69 -0.98
CA ASN A 310 -22.50 -32.48 0.03
C ASN A 310 -21.76 -32.52 1.37
N SER A 311 -20.43 -32.66 1.35
CA SER A 311 -19.60 -32.66 2.57
C SER A 311 -19.67 -31.32 3.28
N VAL A 312 -19.55 -30.21 2.54
CA VAL A 312 -19.67 -28.84 3.08
C VAL A 312 -21.05 -28.64 3.68
N THR A 313 -22.11 -29.02 2.95
CA THR A 313 -23.49 -28.86 3.41
C THR A 313 -23.74 -29.64 4.69
N SER A 314 -23.29 -30.91 4.76
CA SER A 314 -23.42 -31.74 5.95
C SER A 314 -22.67 -31.17 7.16
N ILE A 315 -21.47 -30.61 6.97
CA ILE A 315 -20.72 -29.94 8.05
C ILE A 315 -21.51 -28.74 8.59
N LEU A 316 -22.01 -27.89 7.71
CA LEU A 316 -22.77 -26.70 8.10
C LEU A 316 -24.07 -27.07 8.82
N GLU A 317 -24.77 -28.11 8.36
CA GLU A 317 -25.98 -28.62 9.01
C GLU A 317 -25.71 -29.15 10.41
N ASN A 318 -24.68 -29.98 10.58
CA ASN A 318 -24.32 -30.53 11.88
C ASN A 318 -23.97 -29.39 12.85
N ALA A 319 -23.14 -28.44 12.43
CA ALA A 319 -22.79 -27.29 13.27
C ALA A 319 -24.02 -26.41 13.59
N SER A 320 -24.96 -26.25 12.64
CA SER A 320 -26.21 -25.53 12.88
C SER A 320 -27.11 -26.24 13.90
N GLN A 321 -27.18 -27.56 13.89
CA GLN A 321 -27.90 -28.34 14.90
C GLN A 321 -27.31 -28.16 16.31
N GLU A 322 -26.00 -27.91 16.39
CA GLU A 322 -25.30 -27.57 17.64
C GLU A 322 -25.44 -26.09 18.05
N GLY A 323 -26.17 -25.28 17.29
CA GLY A 323 -26.49 -23.89 17.61
C GLY A 323 -25.64 -22.84 16.87
N MET A 324 -24.90 -23.22 15.83
CA MET A 324 -24.16 -22.27 14.99
C MET A 324 -25.11 -21.32 14.24
N GLU A 325 -24.85 -20.02 14.35
CA GLU A 325 -25.53 -18.98 13.58
C GLU A 325 -24.57 -18.31 12.58
N LEU A 326 -24.57 -18.82 11.35
CA LEU A 326 -23.65 -18.36 10.32
C LEU A 326 -23.97 -16.93 9.89
N SER A 327 -22.97 -16.04 9.96
CA SER A 327 -23.07 -14.64 9.52
C SER A 327 -22.52 -14.48 8.10
N SER A 328 -21.40 -15.12 7.79
CA SER A 328 -20.72 -15.02 6.49
C SER A 328 -20.30 -16.39 5.96
N LEU A 329 -20.55 -16.64 4.68
CA LEU A 329 -20.08 -17.81 3.95
C LEU A 329 -19.45 -17.39 2.63
N SER A 330 -18.23 -17.86 2.35
CA SER A 330 -17.57 -17.67 1.07
C SER A 330 -17.05 -18.99 0.55
N LEU A 331 -17.55 -19.42 -0.62
CA LEU A 331 -17.17 -20.65 -1.29
C LEU A 331 -16.66 -20.31 -2.70
N ALA A 332 -15.46 -20.79 -3.05
CA ALA A 332 -14.89 -20.63 -4.39
C ALA A 332 -14.78 -21.97 -5.14
N PHE A 333 -15.88 -22.73 -5.13
CA PHE A 333 -16.01 -24.01 -5.84
C PHE A 333 -17.47 -24.30 -6.16
N GLY A 334 -17.69 -25.31 -7.00
CA GLY A 334 -19.01 -25.77 -7.44
C GLY A 334 -19.96 -26.16 -6.32
N LEU A 335 -21.07 -25.44 -6.18
CA LEU A 335 -22.29 -25.98 -5.57
C LEU A 335 -23.12 -26.67 -6.65
N THR A 336 -23.50 -27.93 -6.41
CA THR A 336 -24.37 -28.73 -7.28
C THR A 336 -25.81 -28.84 -6.77
N ALA A 337 -26.05 -28.42 -5.52
CA ALA A 337 -27.35 -28.41 -4.83
C ALA A 337 -27.47 -27.14 -3.96
N PRO A 338 -28.70 -26.68 -3.63
CA PRO A 338 -28.88 -25.51 -2.77
C PRO A 338 -28.29 -25.74 -1.37
N LEU A 339 -27.91 -24.66 -0.70
CA LEU A 339 -27.45 -24.73 0.69
C LEU A 339 -28.62 -25.08 1.62
N ASN A 340 -28.34 -25.83 2.67
CA ASN A 340 -29.32 -26.11 3.73
C ASN A 340 -29.21 -25.12 4.91
N VAL A 341 -28.07 -24.43 5.03
CA VAL A 341 -27.81 -23.37 6.01
C VAL A 341 -27.31 -22.13 5.28
N TYR A 342 -27.97 -20.99 5.50
CA TYR A 342 -27.65 -19.73 4.83
C TYR A 342 -27.03 -18.72 5.79
N PRO A 343 -26.02 -17.94 5.35
CA PRO A 343 -25.43 -16.89 6.15
C PRO A 343 -26.36 -15.68 6.30
N LYS A 344 -26.38 -15.05 7.48
CA LYS A 344 -27.26 -13.90 7.76
C LYS A 344 -26.88 -12.64 7.00
N THR A 345 -25.59 -12.35 6.78
CA THR A 345 -25.14 -11.01 6.31
C THR A 345 -24.36 -11.02 5.00
N SER A 346 -23.52 -12.04 4.75
CA SER A 346 -22.66 -12.08 3.56
C SER A 346 -22.60 -13.47 2.92
N LEU A 347 -22.78 -13.52 1.61
CA LEU A 347 -22.65 -14.74 0.81
C LEU A 347 -21.78 -14.47 -0.42
N THR A 348 -20.72 -15.26 -0.58
CA THR A 348 -19.86 -15.27 -1.78
C THR A 348 -19.89 -16.67 -2.37
N LEU A 349 -20.26 -16.78 -3.65
CA LEU A 349 -20.26 -18.02 -4.42
C LEU A 349 -19.56 -17.76 -5.75
N THR A 350 -18.40 -18.37 -5.94
CA THR A 350 -17.56 -18.19 -7.13
C THR A 350 -17.12 -19.55 -7.66
N ASN A 351 -16.72 -19.61 -8.94
CA ASN A 351 -16.30 -20.84 -9.62
C ASN A 351 -17.36 -21.97 -9.56
N MET A 352 -18.64 -21.60 -9.70
CA MET A 352 -19.75 -22.56 -9.67
C MET A 352 -19.82 -23.44 -10.92
N GLU A 353 -20.10 -24.74 -10.75
CA GLU A 353 -20.27 -25.67 -11.88
C GLU A 353 -21.56 -25.44 -12.66
N ASN A 354 -22.64 -25.16 -11.94
CA ASN A 354 -23.94 -24.85 -12.53
C ASN A 354 -24.50 -23.56 -11.91
N PRO A 355 -24.34 -22.41 -12.58
CA PRO A 355 -24.90 -21.14 -12.11
C PRO A 355 -26.43 -21.09 -12.09
N ASP A 356 -27.15 -21.97 -12.80
CA ASP A 356 -28.61 -21.95 -12.85
C ASP A 356 -29.24 -22.12 -11.46
N ILE A 357 -28.56 -22.85 -10.57
CA ILE A 357 -29.01 -23.05 -9.19
C ILE A 357 -29.15 -21.77 -8.38
N LEU A 358 -28.49 -20.67 -8.81
CA LEU A 358 -28.57 -19.37 -8.15
C LEU A 358 -30.01 -18.87 -8.08
N THR A 359 -30.90 -19.28 -8.99
CA THR A 359 -32.32 -18.91 -8.94
C THR A 359 -33.10 -19.68 -7.87
N ASP A 360 -32.60 -20.83 -7.45
CA ASP A 360 -33.26 -21.75 -6.53
C ASP A 360 -32.78 -21.58 -5.08
N LEU A 361 -31.76 -20.74 -4.86
CA LEU A 361 -31.23 -20.45 -3.53
C LEU A 361 -32.21 -19.63 -2.69
N GLN A 362 -32.27 -19.95 -1.40
CA GLN A 362 -33.11 -19.24 -0.43
C GLN A 362 -32.33 -18.11 0.24
N TYR A 363 -32.15 -17.00 -0.47
CA TYR A 363 -31.44 -15.85 0.07
C TYR A 363 -32.18 -15.25 1.27
N PRO A 364 -31.54 -15.13 2.45
CA PRO A 364 -32.20 -14.56 3.61
C PRO A 364 -32.41 -13.05 3.43
N PRO A 365 -33.56 -12.48 3.89
CA PRO A 365 -33.82 -11.04 3.79
C PRO A 365 -32.81 -10.16 4.53
N THR A 366 -32.06 -10.72 5.47
CA THR A 366 -31.02 -10.03 6.24
C THR A 366 -29.72 -9.84 5.47
N LEU A 367 -29.56 -10.50 4.32
CA LEU A 367 -28.32 -10.48 3.54
C LEU A 367 -28.01 -9.05 3.06
N LYS A 368 -26.77 -8.61 3.30
CA LYS A 368 -26.26 -7.28 2.93
C LYS A 368 -25.24 -7.32 1.81
N ARG A 369 -24.49 -8.42 1.71
CA ARG A 369 -23.44 -8.61 0.72
C ARG A 369 -23.69 -9.88 -0.08
N LEU A 370 -23.71 -9.74 -1.40
CA LEU A 370 -23.78 -10.87 -2.32
C LEU A 370 -22.69 -10.74 -3.40
N ASP A 371 -21.83 -11.75 -3.49
CA ASP A 371 -20.78 -11.81 -4.50
C ASP A 371 -20.92 -13.08 -5.33
N LEU A 372 -21.23 -12.90 -6.62
CA LEU A 372 -21.42 -13.95 -7.62
C LEU A 372 -20.38 -13.83 -8.74
N SER A 373 -19.20 -13.28 -8.42
CA SER A 373 -18.11 -13.13 -9.39
C SER A 373 -17.52 -14.46 -9.86
N ASN A 374 -16.82 -14.44 -10.99
CA ASN A 374 -16.09 -15.59 -11.54
C ASN A 374 -16.99 -16.82 -11.69
N ASN A 375 -18.16 -16.63 -12.27
CA ASN A 375 -19.07 -17.70 -12.65
C ASN A 375 -19.30 -17.63 -14.17
N SER A 376 -20.07 -18.59 -14.70
CA SER A 376 -20.47 -18.61 -16.11
C SER A 376 -21.89 -18.07 -16.28
N ILE A 377 -22.26 -16.99 -15.58
CA ILE A 377 -23.61 -16.41 -15.66
C ILE A 377 -23.76 -15.66 -16.99
N GLU A 378 -24.61 -16.18 -17.87
CA GLU A 378 -25.01 -15.52 -19.12
C GLU A 378 -26.29 -14.69 -18.94
N GLU A 379 -27.28 -15.24 -18.22
CA GLU A 379 -28.60 -14.63 -18.02
C GLU A 379 -28.81 -14.17 -16.57
N ILE A 380 -28.68 -12.86 -16.35
CA ILE A 380 -28.77 -12.25 -15.02
C ILE A 380 -30.22 -12.01 -14.55
N SER A 381 -31.18 -11.93 -15.47
CA SER A 381 -32.56 -11.51 -15.15
C SER A 381 -33.25 -12.38 -14.10
N PRO A 382 -33.19 -13.73 -14.17
CA PRO A 382 -33.81 -14.59 -13.16
C PRO A 382 -33.18 -14.39 -11.77
N ILE A 383 -31.86 -14.25 -11.70
CA ILE A 383 -31.12 -14.02 -10.45
C ILE A 383 -31.57 -12.71 -9.80
N LEU A 384 -31.68 -11.63 -10.59
CA LEU A 384 -32.12 -10.34 -10.05
C LEU A 384 -33.52 -10.42 -9.43
N GLN A 385 -34.39 -11.36 -9.83
CA GLN A 385 -35.75 -11.49 -9.28
C GLN A 385 -35.77 -12.08 -7.88
N VAL A 386 -34.80 -12.93 -7.53
CA VAL A 386 -34.79 -13.69 -6.28
C VAL A 386 -33.88 -13.11 -5.20
N ILE A 387 -32.87 -12.32 -5.57
CA ILE A 387 -31.93 -11.75 -4.60
C ILE A 387 -32.58 -10.62 -3.75
N PRO A 388 -32.15 -10.43 -2.48
CA PRO A 388 -32.79 -9.47 -1.58
C PRO A 388 -32.64 -8.01 -2.04
N LEU A 389 -33.69 -7.20 -1.85
CA LEU A 389 -33.68 -5.78 -2.24
C LEU A 389 -32.84 -4.89 -1.31
N ASP A 390 -32.52 -5.40 -0.13
CA ASP A 390 -31.88 -4.68 0.97
C ASP A 390 -30.34 -4.81 0.98
N LEU A 391 -29.78 -5.32 -0.13
CA LEU A 391 -28.35 -5.47 -0.37
C LEU A 391 -27.64 -4.11 -0.41
N GLU A 392 -26.45 -4.08 0.17
CA GLU A 392 -25.53 -2.94 0.21
C GLU A 392 -24.36 -3.14 -0.76
N PHE A 393 -23.95 -4.40 -0.99
CA PHE A 393 -22.92 -4.78 -1.95
C PHE A 393 -23.42 -5.86 -2.90
N LEU A 394 -23.14 -5.70 -4.20
CA LEU A 394 -23.45 -6.68 -5.24
C LEU A 394 -22.31 -6.77 -6.26
N SER A 395 -21.90 -8.00 -6.58
CA SER A 395 -20.82 -8.27 -7.52
C SER A 395 -21.20 -9.36 -8.51
N PHE A 396 -21.00 -9.07 -9.80
CA PHE A 396 -21.12 -10.03 -10.91
C PHE A 396 -19.84 -10.07 -11.75
N GLU A 397 -18.70 -9.66 -11.20
CA GLU A 397 -17.46 -9.56 -11.97
C GLU A 397 -17.10 -10.87 -12.68
N HIS A 398 -16.43 -10.78 -13.83
CA HIS A 398 -15.97 -11.96 -14.56
C HIS A 398 -17.08 -12.96 -14.88
N ASN A 399 -18.20 -12.47 -15.42
CA ASN A 399 -19.30 -13.29 -15.94
C ASN A 399 -19.62 -12.93 -17.39
N PRO A 400 -19.88 -13.89 -18.28
CA PRO A 400 -20.20 -13.65 -19.69
C PRO A 400 -21.64 -13.16 -19.93
N ILE A 401 -22.07 -12.11 -19.22
CA ILE A 401 -23.47 -11.65 -19.23
C ILE A 401 -23.90 -11.11 -20.60
N SER A 402 -25.03 -11.59 -21.11
CA SER A 402 -25.67 -11.07 -22.31
C SER A 402 -26.57 -9.86 -22.00
N TRP A 403 -26.04 -8.64 -22.03
CA TRP A 403 -26.85 -7.43 -21.82
C TRP A 403 -27.84 -7.10 -22.95
N SER A 404 -27.83 -7.89 -24.01
CA SER A 404 -28.77 -7.74 -25.12
C SER A 404 -30.17 -8.26 -24.78
N THR A 405 -30.27 -9.26 -23.90
CA THR A 405 -31.52 -9.97 -23.55
C THR A 405 -32.28 -9.35 -22.38
N CYS A 406 -31.64 -8.46 -21.60
CA CYS A 406 -32.23 -7.88 -20.40
C CYS A 406 -32.27 -6.34 -20.39
N ILE A 407 -33.08 -5.77 -19.48
CA ILE A 407 -32.99 -4.36 -19.09
C ILE A 407 -32.20 -4.30 -17.78
N PRO A 408 -30.98 -3.74 -17.78
CA PRO A 408 -30.12 -3.69 -16.60
C PRO A 408 -30.62 -2.66 -15.58
N ASN A 409 -31.62 -3.07 -14.78
CA ASN A 409 -32.24 -2.22 -13.77
C ASN A 409 -31.84 -2.61 -12.34
N PHE A 410 -30.83 -1.92 -11.82
CA PHE A 410 -30.39 -2.01 -10.44
C PHE A 410 -31.06 -1.00 -9.51
N SER A 411 -31.93 -0.11 -10.02
CA SER A 411 -32.54 0.96 -9.22
C SER A 411 -33.46 0.45 -8.10
N LYS A 412 -33.87 -0.82 -8.15
CA LYS A 412 -34.68 -1.47 -7.12
C LYS A 412 -33.90 -1.77 -5.83
N PHE A 413 -32.57 -1.82 -5.87
CA PHE A 413 -31.72 -2.07 -4.70
C PHE A 413 -31.40 -0.76 -3.99
N ALA A 414 -32.37 -0.21 -3.25
CA ALA A 414 -32.32 1.15 -2.71
C ALA A 414 -31.20 1.40 -1.66
N LYS A 415 -30.58 0.34 -1.14
CA LYS A 415 -29.45 0.41 -0.18
C LYS A 415 -28.10 0.09 -0.81
N LEU A 416 -28.07 -0.25 -2.10
CA LEU A 416 -26.84 -0.66 -2.79
C LEU A 416 -25.88 0.53 -2.86
N ASN A 417 -24.73 0.42 -2.20
CA ASN A 417 -23.68 1.43 -2.18
C ASN A 417 -22.46 1.02 -3.02
N TYR A 418 -22.28 -0.28 -3.29
CA TYR A 418 -21.18 -0.79 -4.10
C TYR A 418 -21.66 -1.85 -5.10
N LEU A 419 -21.47 -1.56 -6.39
CA LEU A 419 -21.77 -2.44 -7.51
C LEU A 419 -20.51 -2.73 -8.33
N ARG A 420 -20.17 -4.02 -8.46
CA ARG A 420 -19.03 -4.48 -9.28
C ARG A 420 -19.49 -5.25 -10.51
N LEU A 421 -19.08 -4.75 -11.67
CA LEU A 421 -19.43 -5.29 -12.99
C LEU A 421 -18.20 -5.40 -13.90
N MET A 422 -16.99 -5.49 -13.34
CA MET A 422 -15.78 -5.72 -14.10
C MET A 422 -15.90 -6.96 -14.99
N ASN A 423 -15.49 -6.85 -16.25
CA ASN A 423 -15.51 -7.96 -17.20
C ASN A 423 -16.88 -8.67 -17.32
N THR A 424 -17.94 -7.88 -17.57
CA THR A 424 -19.31 -8.39 -17.75
C THR A 424 -19.87 -8.16 -19.16
N HIS A 425 -19.04 -7.80 -20.14
CA HIS A 425 -19.45 -7.62 -21.55
C HIS A 425 -20.50 -6.52 -21.80
N ILE A 426 -20.53 -5.45 -20.99
CA ILE A 426 -21.53 -4.35 -21.11
C ILE A 426 -21.55 -3.73 -22.52
N GLY A 427 -20.39 -3.40 -23.07
CA GLY A 427 -20.22 -2.83 -24.40
C GLY A 427 -21.12 -1.62 -24.68
N LYS A 428 -21.85 -1.67 -25.80
CA LYS A 428 -22.75 -0.60 -26.25
C LYS A 428 -24.01 -0.44 -25.41
N HIS A 429 -24.29 -1.36 -24.49
CA HIS A 429 -25.54 -1.38 -23.72
C HIS A 429 -25.50 -0.49 -22.47
N PHE A 430 -24.34 0.10 -22.13
CA PHE A 430 -24.16 0.85 -20.88
C PHE A 430 -25.17 1.99 -20.68
N SER A 431 -25.59 2.66 -21.76
CA SER A 431 -26.59 3.74 -21.71
C SER A 431 -27.98 3.29 -21.24
N ARG A 432 -28.25 1.97 -21.20
CA ARG A 432 -29.53 1.38 -20.74
C ARG A 432 -29.55 1.13 -19.24
N PHE A 433 -28.42 1.24 -18.54
CA PHE A 433 -28.30 0.92 -17.13
C PHE A 433 -29.05 1.93 -16.25
N GLN A 434 -29.75 1.40 -15.25
CA GLN A 434 -30.41 2.19 -14.22
C GLN A 434 -29.82 1.83 -12.87
N PHE A 435 -29.36 2.85 -12.13
CA PHE A 435 -28.69 2.70 -10.85
C PHE A 435 -29.53 3.31 -9.72
N PRO A 436 -29.40 2.80 -8.48
CA PRO A 436 -30.00 3.44 -7.31
C PRO A 436 -29.16 4.67 -6.90
N ASP A 437 -29.81 5.73 -6.42
CA ASP A 437 -29.13 6.97 -6.02
C ASP A 437 -28.18 6.77 -4.82
N SER A 438 -28.33 5.66 -4.06
CA SER A 438 -27.45 5.26 -2.96
C SER A 438 -26.06 4.79 -3.40
N LEU A 439 -25.84 4.52 -4.69
CA LEU A 439 -24.61 3.92 -5.17
C LEU A 439 -23.43 4.90 -5.08
N GLU A 440 -22.39 4.52 -4.35
CA GLU A 440 -21.18 5.32 -4.10
C GLU A 440 -19.98 4.82 -4.91
N ILE A 441 -19.88 3.51 -5.14
CA ILE A 441 -18.77 2.87 -5.86
C ILE A 441 -19.32 2.04 -7.02
N LEU A 442 -18.84 2.32 -8.23
CA LEU A 442 -19.18 1.59 -9.45
C LEU A 442 -17.91 1.14 -10.18
N SER A 443 -17.74 -0.17 -10.32
CA SER A 443 -16.64 -0.80 -11.06
C SER A 443 -17.14 -1.35 -12.40
N LEU A 444 -16.49 -0.94 -13.49
CA LEU A 444 -16.85 -1.20 -14.89
C LEU A 444 -15.61 -1.51 -15.75
N GLU A 445 -14.51 -1.91 -15.13
CA GLU A 445 -13.27 -2.26 -15.82
C GLU A 445 -13.51 -3.39 -16.84
N VAL A 446 -12.77 -3.39 -17.96
CA VAL A 446 -12.78 -4.50 -18.93
C VAL A 446 -14.18 -4.77 -19.53
N ASN A 447 -14.91 -3.73 -19.96
CA ASN A 447 -16.30 -3.89 -20.44
C ASN A 447 -16.54 -3.48 -21.89
N GLN A 448 -15.49 -3.11 -22.63
CA GLN A 448 -15.60 -2.65 -24.02
C GLN A 448 -16.53 -1.44 -24.23
N ILE A 449 -16.77 -0.63 -23.19
CA ILE A 449 -17.64 0.54 -23.20
C ILE A 449 -17.05 1.61 -24.12
N GLY A 450 -17.84 2.13 -25.06
CA GLY A 450 -17.39 3.13 -26.04
C GLY A 450 -17.62 4.59 -25.64
N SER A 451 -18.55 4.87 -24.72
CA SER A 451 -18.89 6.22 -24.28
C SER A 451 -19.67 6.19 -22.95
N ILE A 452 -19.56 7.27 -22.18
CA ILE A 452 -20.29 7.50 -20.92
C ILE A 452 -21.20 8.73 -20.95
N ASP A 453 -21.19 9.51 -22.04
CA ASP A 453 -21.77 10.86 -22.03
C ASP A 453 -23.30 10.88 -21.85
N GLN A 454 -23.99 9.79 -22.24
CA GLN A 454 -25.45 9.67 -22.14
C GLN A 454 -25.94 8.86 -20.93
N VAL A 455 -25.01 8.41 -20.07
CA VAL A 455 -25.34 7.55 -18.93
C VAL A 455 -25.81 8.43 -17.76
N LYS A 456 -26.92 8.05 -17.12
CA LYS A 456 -27.37 8.71 -15.90
C LYS A 456 -26.69 8.06 -14.70
N PHE A 457 -25.64 8.69 -14.19
CA PHE A 457 -24.95 8.22 -13.00
C PHE A 457 -25.75 8.53 -11.71
N PRO A 458 -25.59 7.72 -10.66
CA PRO A 458 -26.29 7.89 -9.39
C PRO A 458 -25.77 9.12 -8.63
N LYS A 459 -26.63 9.77 -7.83
CA LYS A 459 -26.31 11.06 -7.19
C LYS A 459 -25.21 10.99 -6.14
N SER A 460 -25.06 9.84 -5.46
CA SER A 460 -24.06 9.64 -4.41
C SER A 460 -22.72 9.09 -4.94
N LEU A 461 -22.54 8.94 -6.27
CA LEU A 461 -21.34 8.31 -6.80
C LEU A 461 -20.08 9.09 -6.40
N VAL A 462 -19.14 8.39 -5.77
CA VAL A 462 -17.85 8.92 -5.32
C VAL A 462 -16.71 8.36 -6.15
N ASN A 463 -16.76 7.05 -6.46
CA ASN A 463 -15.71 6.33 -7.17
C ASN A 463 -16.25 5.65 -8.43
N LEU A 464 -15.62 5.94 -9.56
CA LEU A 464 -15.92 5.32 -10.86
C LEU A 464 -14.67 4.62 -11.42
N GLY A 465 -14.68 3.29 -11.37
CA GLY A 465 -13.73 2.45 -12.08
C GLY A 465 -14.22 2.17 -13.49
N ILE A 466 -13.50 2.64 -14.52
CA ILE A 466 -13.89 2.42 -15.92
C ILE A 466 -12.66 2.19 -16.83
N GLY A 467 -11.63 1.58 -16.26
CA GLY A 467 -10.40 1.23 -16.97
C GLY A 467 -10.61 0.13 -18.03
N SER A 468 -9.63 -0.07 -18.90
CA SER A 468 -9.59 -1.16 -19.90
C SER A 468 -10.87 -1.20 -20.76
N ASN A 469 -11.30 -0.05 -21.28
CA ASN A 469 -12.51 0.12 -22.09
C ASN A 469 -12.19 0.72 -23.47
N LYS A 470 -13.21 1.09 -24.25
CA LYS A 470 -13.07 1.59 -25.63
C LYS A 470 -13.41 3.09 -25.75
N ILE A 471 -13.38 3.84 -24.66
CA ILE A 471 -13.78 5.26 -24.63
C ILE A 471 -12.78 6.09 -25.44
N ARG A 472 -13.27 6.96 -26.32
CA ARG A 472 -12.43 7.83 -27.18
C ARG A 472 -12.47 9.30 -26.81
N VAL A 473 -13.62 9.77 -26.38
CA VAL A 473 -13.87 11.17 -26.01
C VAL A 473 -14.72 11.17 -24.76
N VAL A 474 -14.38 12.06 -23.83
CA VAL A 474 -15.20 12.38 -22.66
C VAL A 474 -15.48 13.87 -22.71
N TYR A 475 -16.75 14.25 -22.77
CA TYR A 475 -17.11 15.66 -22.85
C TYR A 475 -18.24 16.01 -21.90
N LYS A 476 -17.89 16.68 -20.80
CA LYS A 476 -18.83 17.15 -19.77
C LYS A 476 -19.88 16.09 -19.42
N PRO A 477 -19.46 14.89 -18.97
CA PRO A 477 -20.37 13.77 -18.74
C PRO A 477 -21.40 14.09 -17.66
N ARG A 478 -22.46 13.27 -17.58
CA ARG A 478 -23.52 13.40 -16.57
C ARG A 478 -23.11 12.84 -15.20
N LEU A 479 -21.90 13.17 -14.75
CA LEU A 479 -21.38 12.79 -13.44
C LEU A 479 -21.95 13.70 -12.33
N PRO A 480 -22.21 13.16 -11.13
CA PRO A 480 -22.64 13.97 -9.99
C PRO A 480 -21.48 14.79 -9.41
N PRO A 481 -21.74 15.92 -8.73
CA PRO A 481 -20.69 16.70 -8.05
C PRO A 481 -19.96 15.98 -6.91
N THR A 482 -20.52 14.86 -6.42
CA THR A 482 -19.94 14.01 -5.37
C THR A 482 -18.75 13.18 -5.85
N ILE A 483 -18.56 13.05 -7.17
CA ILE A 483 -17.48 12.25 -7.73
C ILE A 483 -16.12 12.79 -7.29
N GLN A 484 -15.28 11.90 -6.74
CA GLN A 484 -13.93 12.23 -6.28
C GLN A 484 -12.86 11.49 -7.06
N THR A 485 -13.14 10.25 -7.51
CA THR A 485 -12.14 9.39 -8.14
C THR A 485 -12.66 8.80 -9.45
N ILE A 486 -11.90 8.94 -10.52
CA ILE A 486 -12.18 8.27 -11.81
C ILE A 486 -10.92 7.59 -12.34
N HIS A 487 -11.05 6.31 -12.69
CA HIS A 487 -9.99 5.53 -13.31
C HIS A 487 -10.33 5.30 -14.79
N PHE A 488 -9.69 6.03 -15.69
CA PHE A 488 -9.79 5.88 -17.16
C PHE A 488 -8.62 5.10 -17.77
N THR A 489 -7.78 4.47 -16.95
CA THR A 489 -6.64 3.62 -17.34
C THR A 489 -6.97 2.74 -18.55
N GLU A 490 -6.06 2.62 -19.51
CA GLU A 490 -6.21 1.72 -20.67
C GLU A 490 -7.51 1.93 -21.47
N ASN A 491 -7.78 3.17 -21.87
CA ASN A 491 -8.84 3.48 -22.84
C ASN A 491 -8.25 3.98 -24.16
N ASN A 492 -9.09 4.49 -25.06
CA ASN A 492 -8.68 5.11 -26.32
C ASN A 492 -8.86 6.65 -26.29
N ILE A 493 -8.81 7.27 -25.11
CA ILE A 493 -9.18 8.68 -24.95
C ILE A 493 -8.16 9.57 -25.64
N SER A 494 -8.62 10.44 -26.54
CA SER A 494 -7.79 11.47 -27.17
C SER A 494 -8.21 12.90 -26.78
N LYS A 495 -9.41 13.06 -26.23
CA LYS A 495 -9.95 14.33 -25.74
C LYS A 495 -10.80 14.15 -24.50
N VAL A 496 -10.60 15.00 -23.50
CA VAL A 496 -11.29 14.96 -22.21
C VAL A 496 -11.63 16.37 -21.72
N ASP A 497 -12.89 16.59 -21.36
CA ASP A 497 -13.35 17.78 -20.64
C ASP A 497 -14.13 17.36 -19.38
N LEU A 498 -13.45 17.44 -18.24
CA LEU A 498 -13.97 17.17 -16.89
C LEU A 498 -14.01 18.44 -16.02
N SER A 499 -13.92 19.62 -16.64
CA SER A 499 -14.01 20.90 -15.92
C SER A 499 -15.36 21.10 -15.24
N THR A 500 -16.42 20.63 -15.90
CA THR A 500 -17.82 20.72 -15.46
C THR A 500 -18.58 19.48 -15.89
N ASN A 501 -19.71 19.20 -15.22
CA ASN A 501 -20.68 18.23 -15.71
C ASN A 501 -21.51 18.81 -16.87
N HIS A 502 -22.42 18.00 -17.42
CA HIS A 502 -23.30 18.37 -18.54
C HIS A 502 -24.16 19.64 -18.33
N ILE A 503 -24.41 20.08 -17.09
CA ILE A 503 -25.17 21.30 -16.77
C ILE A 503 -24.27 22.47 -16.35
N GLY A 504 -22.95 22.35 -16.49
CA GLY A 504 -22.00 23.43 -16.20
C GLY A 504 -21.60 23.55 -14.73
N GLN A 505 -21.95 22.58 -13.87
CA GLN A 505 -21.48 22.56 -12.48
C GLN A 505 -20.06 22.01 -12.41
N PRO A 506 -19.13 22.63 -11.67
CA PRO A 506 -17.77 22.12 -11.49
C PRO A 506 -17.74 20.74 -10.83
N LEU A 507 -16.91 19.84 -11.36
CA LEU A 507 -16.63 18.55 -10.72
C LEU A 507 -15.59 18.75 -9.60
N ARG A 508 -15.74 18.01 -8.49
CA ARG A 508 -14.83 18.07 -7.33
C ARG A 508 -13.88 16.87 -7.27
N LEU A 509 -13.34 16.49 -8.43
CA LEU A 509 -12.42 15.35 -8.55
C LEU A 509 -11.12 15.60 -7.80
N LYS A 510 -10.68 14.60 -7.04
CA LYS A 510 -9.38 14.55 -6.37
C LYS A 510 -8.39 13.67 -7.12
N THR A 511 -8.85 12.56 -7.69
CA THR A 511 -7.98 11.56 -8.33
C THR A 511 -8.45 11.26 -9.75
N LEU A 512 -7.55 11.41 -10.71
CA LEU A 512 -7.81 11.13 -12.12
C LEU A 512 -6.65 10.36 -12.74
N TYR A 513 -6.91 9.10 -13.10
CA TYR A 513 -5.99 8.25 -13.85
C TYR A 513 -6.40 8.24 -15.33
N LEU A 514 -5.54 8.74 -16.20
CA LEU A 514 -5.69 8.77 -17.66
C LEU A 514 -4.58 7.97 -18.35
N ASP A 515 -3.85 7.15 -17.61
CA ASP A 515 -2.74 6.35 -18.11
C ASP A 515 -3.17 5.36 -19.20
N TYR A 516 -2.23 5.00 -20.07
CA TYR A 516 -2.43 4.11 -21.23
C TYR A 516 -3.57 4.57 -22.17
N ASN A 517 -3.67 5.88 -22.43
CA ASN A 517 -4.64 6.45 -23.38
C ASN A 517 -3.98 7.01 -24.66
N LYS A 518 -4.78 7.60 -25.55
CA LYS A 518 -4.34 8.18 -26.83
C LYS A 518 -4.27 9.72 -26.78
N ILE A 519 -4.03 10.28 -25.60
CA ILE A 519 -3.85 11.71 -25.42
C ILE A 519 -2.48 12.09 -25.97
N SER A 520 -2.45 12.93 -27.00
CA SER A 520 -1.21 13.40 -27.63
C SER A 520 -0.88 14.87 -27.33
N SER A 521 -1.83 15.63 -26.79
CA SER A 521 -1.67 17.04 -26.43
C SER A 521 -2.62 17.43 -25.31
N LEU A 522 -2.14 18.20 -24.33
CA LEU A 522 -2.97 18.73 -23.25
C LEU A 522 -3.92 19.86 -23.70
N SER A 523 -3.79 20.38 -24.92
CA SER A 523 -4.81 21.28 -25.51
C SER A 523 -6.19 20.62 -25.62
N ASN A 524 -6.23 19.28 -25.67
CA ASN A 524 -7.45 18.48 -25.70
C ASN A 524 -7.94 18.06 -24.30
N VAL A 525 -7.34 18.60 -23.24
CA VAL A 525 -7.59 18.20 -21.86
C VAL A 525 -8.05 19.42 -21.06
N LYS A 526 -9.22 19.31 -20.43
CA LYS A 526 -9.71 20.28 -19.44
C LYS A 526 -9.99 19.58 -18.12
N LEU A 527 -9.30 20.02 -17.09
CA LEU A 527 -9.27 19.39 -15.78
C LEU A 527 -10.00 20.25 -14.74
N PRO A 528 -10.60 19.65 -13.70
CA PRO A 528 -11.09 20.40 -12.54
C PRO A 528 -9.94 20.88 -11.65
N SER A 529 -10.12 22.00 -10.98
CA SER A 529 -9.10 22.66 -10.14
C SER A 529 -8.89 22.02 -8.75
N THR A 530 -9.59 20.91 -8.46
CA THR A 530 -9.56 20.23 -7.16
C THR A 530 -8.66 18.99 -7.14
N LEU A 531 -7.99 18.69 -8.25
CA LEU A 531 -7.17 17.48 -8.38
C LEU A 531 -5.99 17.50 -7.41
N ILE A 532 -5.78 16.37 -6.77
CA ILE A 532 -4.64 16.04 -5.90
C ILE A 532 -3.71 15.09 -6.66
N ASN A 533 -4.29 14.10 -7.35
CA ASN A 533 -3.56 13.07 -8.09
C ASN A 533 -3.95 13.09 -9.57
N LEU A 534 -2.94 13.21 -10.43
CA LEU A 534 -3.11 13.26 -11.87
C LEU A 534 -2.05 12.42 -12.59
N ASN A 535 -2.50 11.38 -13.29
CA ASN A 535 -1.63 10.44 -13.98
C ASN A 535 -1.94 10.41 -15.49
N PHE A 536 -0.93 10.63 -16.32
CA PHE A 536 -0.94 10.52 -17.78
C PHE A 536 0.02 9.46 -18.33
N ASP A 537 0.52 8.56 -17.49
CA ASP A 537 1.54 7.58 -17.84
C ASP A 537 1.18 6.81 -19.11
N ASN A 538 2.16 6.54 -19.96
CA ASN A 538 1.97 5.82 -21.22
C ASN A 538 0.91 6.45 -22.16
N CYS A 539 0.69 7.77 -22.07
CA CYS A 539 0.05 8.56 -23.13
C CYS A 539 1.03 8.88 -24.27
N GLN A 540 0.60 9.54 -25.34
CA GLN A 540 1.41 9.79 -26.54
C GLN A 540 1.82 11.28 -26.67
N ILE A 541 2.26 11.88 -25.57
CA ILE A 541 2.50 13.33 -25.45
C ILE A 541 3.93 13.66 -25.85
N GLN A 542 4.19 13.87 -27.15
CA GLN A 542 5.56 14.18 -27.61
C GLN A 542 6.09 15.54 -27.14
N THR A 543 5.22 16.49 -26.83
CA THR A 543 5.59 17.82 -26.32
C THR A 543 4.57 18.25 -25.27
N LEU A 544 5.05 18.50 -24.05
CA LEU A 544 4.23 19.07 -22.99
C LEU A 544 4.36 20.59 -23.04
N SER A 545 3.27 21.29 -23.39
CA SER A 545 3.35 22.74 -23.57
C SER A 545 2.11 23.52 -23.18
N ASN A 546 2.34 24.78 -22.78
CA ASN A 546 1.32 25.79 -22.48
C ASN A 546 0.29 25.30 -21.44
N ILE A 547 0.79 24.81 -20.31
CA ILE A 547 -0.07 24.37 -19.20
C ILE A 547 0.46 24.92 -17.88
N GLU A 548 -0.46 25.36 -17.04
CA GLU A 548 -0.23 25.67 -15.64
C GLU A 548 -0.95 24.63 -14.78
N PHE A 549 -0.21 23.93 -13.93
CA PHE A 549 -0.76 22.93 -13.02
C PHE A 549 -1.25 23.59 -11.73
N GLY A 550 -2.49 23.24 -11.32
CA GLY A 550 -3.17 23.84 -10.18
C GLY A 550 -2.50 23.53 -8.83
N LYS A 551 -2.67 24.44 -7.86
CA LYS A 551 -1.96 24.38 -6.57
C LYS A 551 -2.28 23.17 -5.69
N THR A 552 -3.40 22.48 -5.92
CA THR A 552 -3.84 21.33 -5.10
C THR A 552 -3.16 20.02 -5.47
N ILE A 553 -2.52 19.93 -6.64
CA ILE A 553 -1.89 18.70 -7.11
C ILE A 553 -0.72 18.37 -6.19
N GLU A 554 -0.73 17.18 -5.60
CA GLU A 554 0.35 16.61 -4.79
C GLU A 554 1.15 15.57 -5.59
N GLU A 555 0.52 14.90 -6.57
CA GLU A 555 1.18 13.94 -7.46
C GLU A 555 0.86 14.16 -8.93
N LEU A 556 1.91 14.21 -9.74
CA LEU A 556 1.83 14.38 -11.19
C LEU A 556 2.76 13.40 -11.90
N SER A 557 2.19 12.59 -12.79
CA SER A 557 2.95 11.57 -13.53
C SER A 557 2.71 11.63 -15.04
N PHE A 558 3.81 11.59 -15.79
CA PHE A 558 3.89 11.52 -17.25
C PHE A 558 4.94 10.48 -17.68
N SER A 559 5.04 9.37 -16.95
CA SER A 559 5.97 8.29 -17.27
C SER A 559 5.66 7.71 -18.66
N GLY A 560 6.68 7.33 -19.43
CA GLY A 560 6.46 6.60 -20.69
C GLY A 560 5.70 7.38 -21.78
N CYS A 561 5.66 8.72 -21.72
CA CYS A 561 4.82 9.54 -22.61
C CYS A 561 5.46 9.94 -23.95
N GLU A 562 6.72 9.52 -24.20
CA GLU A 562 7.55 9.94 -25.33
C GLU A 562 7.83 11.46 -25.40
N ILE A 563 7.76 12.18 -24.28
CA ILE A 563 8.00 13.62 -24.21
C ILE A 563 9.44 13.94 -24.62
N LYS A 564 9.61 14.78 -25.64
CA LYS A 564 10.93 15.27 -26.10
C LYS A 564 11.28 16.64 -25.51
N GLU A 565 10.26 17.47 -25.28
CA GLU A 565 10.43 18.87 -24.90
C GLU A 565 9.32 19.34 -23.97
N LEU A 566 9.68 20.26 -23.05
CA LEU A 566 8.78 20.99 -22.15
C LEU A 566 8.79 22.47 -22.56
N ARG A 567 7.62 23.10 -22.75
CA ARG A 567 7.54 24.51 -23.18
C ARG A 567 6.44 25.26 -22.44
N ASN A 568 6.76 26.31 -21.69
CA ASN A 568 5.77 27.09 -20.92
C ASN A 568 4.91 26.18 -20.01
N VAL A 569 5.57 25.31 -19.25
CA VAL A 569 4.93 24.48 -18.24
C VAL A 569 5.22 25.11 -16.88
N THR A 570 4.17 25.50 -16.16
CA THR A 570 4.28 26.20 -14.88
C THR A 570 3.42 25.53 -13.82
N PHE A 571 3.62 25.95 -12.57
CA PHE A 571 2.84 25.52 -11.42
C PHE A 571 2.31 26.78 -10.74
N GLU A 572 1.05 26.76 -10.31
CA GLU A 572 0.46 27.88 -9.56
C GLU A 572 1.26 28.19 -8.28
N SER A 573 1.18 29.44 -7.81
CA SER A 573 1.73 29.84 -6.51
C SER A 573 1.18 28.95 -5.38
N GLU A 574 2.02 28.64 -4.40
CA GLU A 574 1.69 27.75 -3.27
C GLU A 574 1.33 26.32 -3.70
N SER A 575 1.87 25.87 -4.85
CA SER A 575 1.75 24.48 -5.28
C SER A 575 2.14 23.50 -4.17
N ARG A 576 1.35 22.44 -4.04
CA ARG A 576 1.53 21.35 -3.08
C ARG A 576 2.19 20.12 -3.69
N LEU A 577 2.74 20.22 -4.90
CA LEU A 577 3.31 19.09 -5.62
C LEU A 577 4.45 18.48 -4.81
N LYS A 578 4.31 17.20 -4.43
CA LYS A 578 5.32 16.41 -3.71
C LYS A 578 6.05 15.46 -4.64
N TYR A 579 5.32 14.82 -5.57
CA TYR A 579 5.85 13.82 -6.49
C TYR A 579 5.69 14.26 -7.94
N LEU A 580 6.81 14.33 -8.67
CA LEU A 580 6.86 14.58 -10.12
C LEU A 580 7.56 13.43 -10.83
N CYS A 581 6.84 12.72 -11.69
CA CYS A 581 7.40 11.65 -12.51
C CYS A 581 7.37 12.01 -14.00
N LEU A 582 8.55 11.99 -14.60
CA LEU A 582 8.81 12.23 -16.03
C LEU A 582 9.71 11.11 -16.59
N SER A 583 9.74 9.94 -15.96
CA SER A 583 10.58 8.81 -16.39
C SER A 583 10.13 8.23 -17.73
N GLY A 584 11.01 7.48 -18.41
CA GLY A 584 10.64 6.78 -19.65
C GLY A 584 10.30 7.72 -20.82
N ASN A 585 10.89 8.91 -20.86
CA ASN A 585 10.66 9.90 -21.90
C ASN A 585 11.92 10.10 -22.77
N ALA A 586 11.93 11.13 -23.61
CA ALA A 586 13.05 11.48 -24.48
C ALA A 586 13.67 12.85 -24.15
N LEU A 587 13.51 13.31 -22.90
CA LEU A 587 13.96 14.63 -22.44
C LEU A 587 15.48 14.72 -22.42
N ARG A 588 16.01 15.85 -22.87
CA ARG A 588 17.44 16.21 -22.80
C ARG A 588 17.72 17.33 -21.78
N SER A 589 16.70 18.11 -21.46
CA SER A 589 16.70 19.25 -20.54
C SER A 589 15.41 19.25 -19.73
N LEU A 590 15.47 19.85 -18.53
CA LEU A 590 14.31 20.05 -17.66
C LEU A 590 13.94 21.53 -17.74
N ASP A 591 13.21 21.90 -18.79
CA ASP A 591 12.85 23.30 -19.08
C ASP A 591 11.63 23.76 -18.28
N ILE A 592 11.60 23.38 -17.00
CA ILE A 592 10.60 23.74 -15.99
C ILE A 592 11.30 24.02 -14.67
N THR A 593 10.68 24.83 -13.82
CA THR A 593 11.10 24.99 -12.42
C THR A 593 10.09 24.25 -11.54
N PRO A 594 10.42 23.06 -11.03
CA PRO A 594 9.57 22.39 -10.06
C PRO A 594 9.32 23.28 -8.83
N PRO A 595 8.13 23.23 -8.21
CA PRO A 595 7.84 24.04 -7.04
C PRO A 595 8.64 23.55 -5.82
N GLN A 596 8.82 24.44 -4.84
CA GLN A 596 9.62 24.16 -3.63
C GLN A 596 9.03 23.05 -2.75
N SER A 597 7.76 22.70 -2.93
CA SER A 597 7.07 21.61 -2.23
C SER A 597 7.56 20.21 -2.64
N VAL A 598 8.23 20.07 -3.79
CA VAL A 598 8.58 18.75 -4.35
C VAL A 598 9.60 18.04 -3.47
N THR A 599 9.27 16.80 -3.10
CA THR A 599 10.11 15.90 -2.31
C THR A 599 10.71 14.78 -3.16
N ASN A 600 10.05 14.40 -4.25
CA ASN A 600 10.42 13.26 -5.07
C ASN A 600 10.35 13.62 -6.55
N ILE A 601 11.46 13.42 -7.27
CA ILE A 601 11.55 13.61 -8.72
C ILE A 601 12.11 12.35 -9.37
N ASN A 602 11.35 11.79 -10.32
CA ASN A 602 11.82 10.70 -11.16
C ASN A 602 12.03 11.19 -12.61
N LEU A 603 13.28 11.17 -13.06
CA LEU A 603 13.75 11.52 -14.40
C LEU A 603 14.50 10.34 -15.05
N SER A 604 14.34 9.12 -14.55
CA SER A 604 15.01 7.94 -15.10
C SER A 604 14.59 7.67 -16.54
N LEU A 605 15.35 6.84 -17.26
CA LEU A 605 15.00 6.40 -18.62
C LEU A 605 14.73 7.59 -19.56
N ASN A 606 15.66 8.55 -19.59
CA ASN A 606 15.61 9.75 -20.42
C ASN A 606 16.93 9.92 -21.21
N LYS A 607 17.20 11.13 -21.72
CA LYS A 607 18.38 11.47 -22.52
C LYS A 607 19.19 12.61 -21.90
N PHE A 608 19.11 12.80 -20.58
CA PHE A 608 19.87 13.83 -19.88
C PHE A 608 21.37 13.56 -19.98
N THR A 609 22.13 14.58 -20.37
CA THR A 609 23.61 14.53 -20.42
C THR A 609 24.26 15.26 -19.24
N LYS A 610 23.45 16.00 -18.46
CA LYS A 610 23.84 16.72 -17.24
C LYS A 610 22.67 16.67 -16.25
N ILE A 611 22.97 16.75 -14.95
CA ILE A 611 21.96 16.96 -13.91
C ILE A 611 21.35 18.37 -14.11
N PRO A 612 20.01 18.53 -14.19
CA PRO A 612 19.40 19.83 -14.47
C PRO A 612 19.59 20.85 -13.34
N ILE A 613 20.04 22.07 -13.68
CA ILE A 613 20.35 23.13 -12.69
C ILE A 613 19.11 23.62 -11.92
N GLN A 614 17.93 23.43 -12.49
CA GLN A 614 16.64 23.79 -11.89
C GLN A 614 16.37 23.04 -10.58
N LEU A 615 17.07 21.93 -10.34
CA LEU A 615 16.93 21.12 -9.13
C LEU A 615 17.77 21.65 -7.95
N ALA A 616 18.71 22.58 -8.19
CA ALA A 616 19.78 22.92 -7.23
C ALA A 616 19.25 23.57 -5.94
N ASN A 617 18.14 24.30 -6.04
CA ASN A 617 17.58 25.12 -4.97
C ASN A 617 16.30 24.52 -4.34
N LEU A 618 15.98 23.25 -4.61
CA LEU A 618 14.79 22.62 -4.05
C LEU A 618 15.03 22.22 -2.59
N LYS A 619 14.41 22.94 -1.65
CA LYS A 619 14.65 22.78 -0.20
C LYS A 619 14.07 21.51 0.41
N ASN A 620 13.07 20.93 -0.24
CA ASN A 620 12.37 19.74 0.25
C ASN A 620 12.68 18.49 -0.56
N LEU A 621 13.52 18.58 -1.61
CA LEU A 621 13.83 17.44 -2.48
C LEU A 621 14.63 16.39 -1.69
N LYS A 622 14.04 15.22 -1.48
CA LYS A 622 14.59 14.08 -0.75
C LYS A 622 15.04 12.96 -1.69
N TYR A 623 14.28 12.69 -2.74
CA TYR A 623 14.53 11.59 -3.68
C TYR A 623 14.70 12.11 -5.10
N LEU A 624 15.85 11.83 -5.71
CA LEU A 624 16.13 12.17 -7.10
C LEU A 624 16.61 10.93 -7.86
N ASN A 625 15.83 10.51 -8.85
CA ASN A 625 16.20 9.41 -9.74
C ASN A 625 16.55 9.94 -11.14
N LEU A 626 17.78 9.69 -11.57
CA LEU A 626 18.36 10.01 -12.88
C LEU A 626 18.98 8.75 -13.53
N ALA A 627 18.59 7.56 -13.08
CA ALA A 627 19.05 6.29 -13.62
C ALA A 627 18.78 6.17 -15.13
N GLN A 628 19.56 5.37 -15.84
CA GLN A 628 19.33 5.07 -17.26
C GLN A 628 19.24 6.33 -18.14
N ASN A 629 20.18 7.26 -17.95
CA ASN A 629 20.31 8.48 -18.76
C ASN A 629 21.58 8.42 -19.64
N LYS A 630 22.16 9.58 -19.99
CA LYS A 630 23.38 9.71 -20.80
C LYS A 630 24.40 10.62 -20.10
N LEU A 631 24.41 10.64 -18.77
CA LEU A 631 25.35 11.44 -17.98
C LEU A 631 26.77 10.90 -18.17
N ARG A 632 27.72 11.78 -18.54
CA ARG A 632 29.15 11.43 -18.63
C ARG A 632 29.96 11.89 -17.43
N THR A 633 29.43 12.86 -16.69
CA THR A 633 29.98 13.38 -15.44
C THR A 633 28.82 13.70 -14.49
N ALA A 634 29.07 13.58 -13.19
CA ALA A 634 28.16 14.00 -12.14
C ALA A 634 28.76 15.19 -11.39
N ASN A 635 28.95 16.31 -12.11
CA ASN A 635 29.46 17.56 -11.54
C ASN A 635 28.28 18.47 -11.18
N TYR A 636 27.95 18.56 -9.90
CA TYR A 636 26.75 19.27 -9.46
C TYR A 636 26.90 19.91 -8.07
N SER A 637 26.24 21.06 -7.87
CA SER A 637 26.26 21.78 -6.60
C SER A 637 24.85 21.97 -6.09
N PHE A 638 24.48 21.13 -5.11
CA PHE A 638 23.25 21.30 -4.37
C PHE A 638 23.38 22.55 -3.48
N GLN A 639 22.37 23.42 -3.52
CA GLN A 639 22.31 24.60 -2.66
C GLN A 639 21.53 24.32 -1.36
N THR A 640 21.10 23.08 -1.17
CA THR A 640 20.33 22.57 -0.03
C THR A 640 20.95 21.25 0.43
N SER A 641 20.58 20.77 1.60
CA SER A 641 21.06 19.52 2.20
C SER A 641 20.00 18.43 2.27
N SER A 642 18.86 18.62 1.62
CA SER A 642 17.64 17.80 1.80
C SER A 642 17.67 16.45 1.08
N ILE A 643 18.53 16.28 0.07
CA ILE A 643 18.62 15.03 -0.69
C ILE A 643 19.01 13.89 0.25
N ALA A 644 18.18 12.85 0.28
CA ALA A 644 18.39 11.63 1.03
C ALA A 644 18.78 10.45 0.11
N VAL A 645 18.16 10.35 -1.06
CA VAL A 645 18.45 9.28 -2.03
C VAL A 645 18.73 9.86 -3.39
N LEU A 646 19.88 9.51 -3.96
CA LEU A 646 20.31 9.92 -5.29
C LEU A 646 20.64 8.71 -6.16
N ASP A 647 19.84 8.46 -7.19
CA ASP A 647 20.08 7.38 -8.14
C ASP A 647 20.64 7.94 -9.46
N LEU A 648 21.87 7.55 -9.76
CA LEU A 648 22.64 7.89 -10.96
C LEU A 648 23.06 6.64 -11.74
N SER A 649 22.47 5.48 -11.44
CA SER A 649 22.83 4.20 -12.03
C SER A 649 22.60 4.14 -13.55
N TYR A 650 23.24 3.19 -14.23
CA TYR A 650 23.10 2.95 -15.67
C TYR A 650 23.31 4.21 -16.52
N ASN A 651 24.38 4.94 -16.24
CA ASN A 651 24.82 6.09 -17.02
C ASN A 651 26.20 5.79 -17.64
N SER A 652 26.95 6.82 -18.02
CA SER A 652 28.33 6.69 -18.52
C SER A 652 29.25 7.61 -17.72
N ILE A 653 28.98 7.77 -16.42
CA ILE A 653 29.67 8.70 -15.54
C ILE A 653 31.11 8.22 -15.33
N ARG A 654 32.08 9.08 -15.64
CA ARG A 654 33.51 8.82 -15.39
C ARG A 654 34.05 9.54 -14.16
N ASN A 655 33.44 10.67 -13.82
CA ASN A 655 33.88 11.54 -12.73
C ASN A 655 32.66 12.02 -11.95
N VAL A 656 32.75 11.94 -10.62
CA VAL A 656 31.75 12.42 -9.68
C VAL A 656 32.33 13.60 -8.91
N GLN A 657 31.62 14.73 -8.89
CA GLN A 657 31.95 15.90 -8.09
C GLN A 657 30.66 16.58 -7.63
N LEU A 658 30.15 16.12 -6.50
CA LEU A 658 29.00 16.70 -5.82
C LEU A 658 29.48 17.67 -4.73
N SER A 659 28.66 18.68 -4.44
CA SER A 659 28.90 19.60 -3.33
C SER A 659 27.59 20.05 -2.73
N PHE A 660 27.65 20.36 -1.44
CA PHE A 660 26.54 20.84 -0.62
C PHE A 660 26.93 22.15 0.08
N PRO A 661 25.99 22.84 0.74
CA PRO A 661 26.32 24.01 1.57
C PRO A 661 27.37 23.68 2.63
N LYS A 662 28.27 24.64 2.90
CA LYS A 662 29.33 24.49 3.92
C LYS A 662 28.72 24.35 5.32
N ASN A 663 29.45 23.75 6.25
CA ASN A 663 29.05 23.62 7.66
C ASN A 663 27.66 23.00 7.85
N THR A 664 27.37 21.93 7.11
CA THR A 664 26.05 21.29 7.07
C THR A 664 26.16 19.78 7.22
N GLU A 665 25.30 19.22 8.08
CA GLU A 665 24.97 17.81 8.09
C GLU A 665 23.98 17.54 6.96
N THR A 666 24.38 16.72 5.99
CA THR A 666 23.50 16.39 4.86
C THR A 666 22.50 15.31 5.25
N CYS A 667 21.34 15.30 4.59
CA CYS A 667 20.38 14.21 4.70
C CYS A 667 20.72 12.99 3.83
N LEU A 668 21.85 12.98 3.11
CA LEU A 668 22.20 11.92 2.16
C LEU A 668 22.34 10.58 2.89
N ARG A 669 21.53 9.60 2.47
CA ARG A 669 21.42 8.25 3.03
C ARG A 669 21.88 7.17 2.07
N SER A 670 21.55 7.31 0.79
CA SER A 670 21.91 6.35 -0.25
C SER A 670 22.29 7.05 -1.56
N ILE A 671 23.37 6.57 -2.19
CA ILE A 671 23.76 6.96 -3.55
C ILE A 671 23.98 5.72 -4.42
N ASN A 672 23.24 5.63 -5.51
CA ASN A 672 23.39 4.55 -6.47
C ASN A 672 24.17 5.01 -7.71
N LEU A 673 25.33 4.40 -7.93
CA LEU A 673 26.22 4.64 -9.07
C LEU A 673 26.40 3.38 -9.93
N CYS A 674 25.64 2.30 -9.65
CA CYS A 674 25.71 1.02 -10.37
C CYS A 674 25.74 1.21 -11.88
N SER A 675 26.54 0.41 -12.59
CA SER A 675 26.66 0.43 -14.06
C SER A 675 27.04 1.84 -14.59
N ASN A 676 28.25 2.27 -14.28
CA ASN A 676 28.88 3.49 -14.77
C ASN A 676 30.35 3.23 -15.18
N GLU A 677 31.05 4.27 -15.63
CA GLU A 677 32.45 4.19 -16.10
C GLU A 677 33.42 4.86 -15.09
N ILE A 678 33.13 4.76 -13.79
CA ILE A 678 33.89 5.42 -12.72
C ILE A 678 35.17 4.64 -12.46
N SER A 679 36.33 5.30 -12.55
CA SER A 679 37.64 4.70 -12.28
C SER A 679 38.25 5.13 -10.95
N ASP A 680 37.68 6.15 -10.30
CA ASP A 680 38.11 6.66 -9.00
C ASP A 680 36.94 7.35 -8.28
N LEU A 681 36.83 7.13 -6.98
CA LEU A 681 35.78 7.72 -6.14
C LEU A 681 36.30 7.88 -4.72
N PHE A 682 36.21 9.11 -4.22
CA PHE A 682 36.51 9.47 -2.82
C PHE A 682 35.23 9.93 -2.14
N MET A 683 35.17 9.89 -0.82
CA MET A 683 34.01 10.42 -0.07
C MET A 683 33.81 11.92 -0.34
N LYS A 684 34.91 12.66 -0.55
CA LYS A 684 34.87 14.06 -0.97
C LYS A 684 34.23 14.27 -2.34
N SER A 685 34.35 13.32 -3.26
CA SER A 685 33.74 13.36 -4.59
C SER A 685 32.21 13.37 -4.51
N ILE A 686 31.62 12.69 -3.52
CA ILE A 686 30.17 12.70 -3.28
C ILE A 686 29.72 13.81 -2.35
N GLY A 687 30.63 14.67 -1.88
CA GLY A 687 30.34 15.87 -1.09
C GLY A 687 30.63 15.75 0.40
N HIS A 688 31.19 14.63 0.88
CA HIS A 688 31.66 14.48 2.26
C HIS A 688 33.02 15.16 2.40
N ASP A 689 33.03 16.41 2.86
CA ASP A 689 34.24 17.22 3.01
C ASP A 689 34.33 17.80 4.43
N PRO A 690 34.95 17.07 5.39
CA PRO A 690 35.15 17.54 6.75
C PRO A 690 35.92 18.88 6.81
N SER A 691 36.81 19.15 5.85
CA SER A 691 37.56 20.42 5.79
C SER A 691 36.66 21.64 5.51
N ARG A 692 35.46 21.40 4.96
CA ARG A 692 34.42 22.40 4.70
C ARG A 692 33.24 22.28 5.67
N GLY A 693 33.34 21.41 6.68
CA GLY A 693 32.26 21.09 7.62
C GLY A 693 31.04 20.46 6.96
N THR A 694 31.21 19.77 5.81
CA THR A 694 30.10 19.09 5.12
C THR A 694 30.19 17.60 5.40
N LEU A 695 29.23 17.05 6.15
CA LEU A 695 29.29 15.69 6.66
C LEU A 695 28.07 14.86 6.21
N HIS A 696 28.28 13.56 6.03
CA HIS A 696 27.29 12.58 5.56
C HIS A 696 27.00 11.54 6.65
N ASN A 697 26.72 11.99 7.88
CA ASN A 697 26.57 11.09 9.04
C ASN A 697 25.29 10.23 9.01
N GLN A 698 24.47 10.33 7.95
CA GLN A 698 23.32 9.47 7.69
C GLN A 698 23.52 8.56 6.48
N LEU A 699 24.66 8.66 5.78
CA LEU A 699 24.94 7.84 4.60
C LEU A 699 25.18 6.41 5.05
N PHE A 700 24.30 5.52 4.63
CA PHE A 700 24.38 4.10 4.96
C PHE A 700 24.69 3.24 3.72
N GLU A 701 24.40 3.70 2.50
CA GLU A 701 24.55 2.90 1.27
C GLU A 701 25.27 3.65 0.14
N ILE A 702 26.27 3.01 -0.45
CA ILE A 702 26.86 3.35 -1.74
C ILE A 702 26.78 2.11 -2.63
N ASP A 703 26.20 2.24 -3.82
CA ASP A 703 26.15 1.17 -4.81
C ASP A 703 27.12 1.43 -5.97
N LEU A 704 28.16 0.60 -6.08
CA LEU A 704 29.16 0.58 -7.15
C LEU A 704 29.10 -0.72 -7.98
N SER A 705 27.99 -1.46 -7.90
CA SER A 705 27.79 -2.72 -8.64
C SER A 705 27.99 -2.51 -10.13
N LEU A 706 28.51 -3.52 -10.84
CA LEU A 706 28.74 -3.46 -12.29
C LEU A 706 29.65 -2.29 -12.74
N ILE A 707 30.52 -1.80 -11.85
CA ILE A 707 31.62 -0.89 -12.19
C ILE A 707 32.93 -1.68 -12.10
N SER A 708 33.80 -1.55 -13.10
CA SER A 708 35.17 -2.04 -12.99
C SER A 708 35.97 -1.07 -12.11
N PHE A 709 35.95 -1.32 -10.79
CA PHE A 709 36.59 -0.48 -9.79
C PHE A 709 37.84 -1.15 -9.23
N ASN A 710 38.94 -0.40 -9.11
CA ASN A 710 40.20 -0.95 -8.63
C ASN A 710 40.10 -1.33 -7.13
N ALA A 711 40.51 -2.56 -6.77
CA ALA A 711 40.42 -3.07 -5.41
C ALA A 711 41.13 -2.21 -4.35
N THR A 712 42.31 -1.65 -4.66
CA THR A 712 43.03 -0.76 -3.74
C THR A 712 42.24 0.53 -3.48
N LYS A 713 41.63 1.10 -4.52
CA LYS A 713 40.79 2.30 -4.37
C LYS A 713 39.51 2.01 -3.59
N LEU A 714 38.98 0.79 -3.69
CA LEU A 714 37.81 0.37 -2.93
C LEU A 714 38.13 0.35 -1.43
N ILE A 715 39.31 -0.16 -1.04
CA ILE A 715 39.79 -0.15 0.34
C ILE A 715 39.99 1.29 0.84
N ASP A 716 40.56 2.17 0.01
CA ASP A 716 40.74 3.58 0.37
C ASP A 716 39.37 4.27 0.60
N LEU A 717 38.39 4.03 -0.28
CA LEU A 717 37.03 4.55 -0.13
C LEU A 717 36.39 4.03 1.17
N GLU A 718 36.51 2.73 1.46
CA GLU A 718 35.98 2.11 2.68
C GLU A 718 36.50 2.79 3.95
N GLN A 719 37.80 3.13 3.99
CA GLN A 719 38.42 3.82 5.13
C GLN A 719 37.94 5.28 5.30
N GLU A 720 37.49 5.93 4.24
CA GLU A 720 36.95 7.29 4.28
C GLU A 720 35.46 7.34 4.68
N MET A 721 34.74 6.21 4.61
CA MET A 721 33.29 6.17 4.84
C MET A 721 32.91 6.54 6.29
N PRO A 722 31.77 7.22 6.50
CA PRO A 722 31.27 7.54 7.84
C PRO A 722 30.85 6.26 8.59
N SER A 723 30.81 6.32 9.93
CA SER A 723 30.40 5.18 10.77
C SER A 723 28.94 4.73 10.55
N SER A 724 28.11 5.58 9.93
CA SER A 724 26.75 5.25 9.51
C SER A 724 26.71 4.27 8.33
N ALA A 725 27.81 4.11 7.59
CA ALA A 725 27.90 3.20 6.45
C ALA A 725 27.58 1.76 6.84
N GLN A 726 26.60 1.17 6.17
CA GLN A 726 26.20 -0.23 6.35
C GLN A 726 26.39 -1.05 5.06
N CYS A 727 26.41 -0.39 3.90
CA CYS A 727 26.40 -1.04 2.60
C CYS A 727 27.39 -0.38 1.64
N LEU A 728 28.28 -1.20 1.09
CA LEU A 728 29.08 -0.86 -0.08
C LEU A 728 28.96 -2.03 -1.06
N TRP A 729 28.16 -1.84 -2.12
CA TRP A 729 27.90 -2.88 -3.11
C TRP A 729 28.94 -2.82 -4.22
N HIS A 730 29.65 -3.92 -4.46
CA HIS A 730 30.61 -4.03 -5.55
C HIS A 730 30.79 -5.51 -5.96
N SER A 731 30.86 -5.79 -7.25
CA SER A 731 31.14 -7.12 -7.81
C SER A 731 32.56 -7.15 -8.38
N PHE A 732 33.43 -8.03 -7.90
CA PHE A 732 34.74 -8.27 -8.53
C PHE A 732 34.53 -9.05 -9.83
N ASP A 733 34.98 -8.48 -10.96
CA ASP A 733 34.85 -8.90 -12.37
C ASP A 733 34.22 -10.28 -12.74
N ALA A 734 33.37 -10.21 -13.76
CA ALA A 734 32.55 -11.23 -14.41
C ALA A 734 33.30 -12.37 -15.16
N GLU A 735 34.40 -12.89 -14.63
CA GLU A 735 35.13 -14.05 -15.20
C GLU A 735 35.32 -15.19 -14.20
N SER A 736 34.24 -15.60 -13.55
CA SER A 736 34.24 -16.84 -12.82
C SER A 736 33.12 -17.74 -13.32
N GLU A 737 33.53 -18.81 -14.01
CA GLU A 737 32.73 -20.03 -14.15
C GLU A 737 32.30 -20.46 -12.73
N PHE A 738 31.03 -20.21 -12.36
CA PHE A 738 30.48 -20.72 -11.11
C PHE A 738 29.11 -21.34 -11.35
N ASP A 739 28.88 -22.42 -10.59
CA ASP A 739 27.94 -23.50 -10.86
C ASP A 739 26.45 -23.11 -10.96
N ASP A 740 25.75 -23.95 -11.71
CA ASP A 740 24.43 -23.85 -12.35
C ASP A 740 23.21 -23.77 -11.38
N ASP A 741 23.28 -22.99 -10.28
CA ASP A 741 22.18 -22.87 -9.31
C ASP A 741 21.88 -21.40 -8.90
N SER A 742 21.26 -20.61 -9.78
CA SER A 742 20.48 -19.38 -9.45
C SER A 742 21.12 -18.23 -8.63
N GLU A 743 22.40 -18.31 -8.23
CA GLU A 743 23.11 -17.29 -7.44
C GLU A 743 23.65 -16.11 -8.29
N ASP A 744 23.53 -16.17 -9.62
CA ASP A 744 24.09 -15.19 -10.58
C ASP A 744 23.45 -13.79 -10.54
N GLU A 745 22.34 -13.62 -9.83
CA GLU A 745 21.57 -12.38 -9.81
C GLU A 745 21.93 -11.43 -8.65
N TYR A 746 22.88 -11.75 -7.76
CA TYR A 746 23.11 -10.95 -6.53
C TYR A 746 24.55 -10.43 -6.36
N VAL A 747 24.67 -9.18 -5.90
CA VAL A 747 25.92 -8.51 -5.49
C VAL A 747 26.05 -8.57 -3.97
N PRO A 748 27.20 -9.00 -3.43
CA PRO A 748 27.44 -9.03 -2.00
C PRO A 748 27.70 -7.63 -1.43
N ASN A 749 27.39 -7.45 -0.14
CA ASN A 749 27.86 -6.30 0.64
C ASN A 749 29.34 -6.51 0.99
N LEU A 750 30.18 -5.51 0.75
CA LEU A 750 31.60 -5.58 1.12
C LEU A 750 31.80 -5.63 2.64
N PHE A 751 30.89 -5.02 3.40
CA PHE A 751 30.90 -5.12 4.85
C PHE A 751 30.31 -6.47 5.28
N SER A 752 31.17 -7.41 5.69
CA SER A 752 30.72 -8.67 6.27
C SER A 752 29.91 -8.42 7.54
N ASP A 753 28.96 -9.32 7.83
CA ASP A 753 28.18 -9.35 9.08
C ASP A 753 27.22 -8.15 9.30
N ARG A 754 26.94 -7.37 8.25
CA ARG A 754 25.93 -6.30 8.28
C ARG A 754 24.53 -6.81 7.99
N PHE A 755 23.56 -6.02 8.43
CA PHE A 755 22.13 -6.30 8.29
C PHE A 755 21.69 -6.59 6.85
N LEU A 756 22.13 -5.79 5.88
CA LEU A 756 21.90 -6.05 4.46
C LEU A 756 23.08 -6.88 3.92
N ARG A 757 22.80 -8.07 3.38
CA ARG A 757 23.80 -9.07 3.01
C ARG A 757 24.15 -9.06 1.53
N ARG A 758 23.13 -9.09 0.67
CA ARG A 758 23.26 -9.08 -0.79
C ARG A 758 22.14 -8.25 -1.42
N LYS A 759 22.32 -7.82 -2.67
CA LYS A 759 21.33 -7.06 -3.45
C LYS A 759 21.27 -7.61 -4.87
N ARG A 760 20.10 -7.67 -5.51
CA ARG A 760 20.02 -8.05 -6.93
C ARG A 760 20.81 -7.10 -7.84
N SER A 761 21.57 -7.66 -8.78
CA SER A 761 22.49 -6.98 -9.71
C SER A 761 21.79 -6.36 -10.92
N ASP A 762 20.61 -6.86 -11.29
CA ASP A 762 19.91 -6.58 -12.54
C ASP A 762 18.75 -5.57 -12.42
N VAL A 763 18.43 -5.11 -11.21
CA VAL A 763 17.26 -4.27 -10.94
C VAL A 763 17.67 -2.82 -10.68
N PRO A 764 17.36 -1.87 -11.59
CA PRO A 764 17.43 -0.45 -11.26
C PRO A 764 16.53 -0.17 -10.04
N SER A 765 17.00 0.63 -9.08
CA SER A 765 16.34 0.82 -7.78
C SER A 765 14.91 1.38 -7.84
N MET A 766 14.47 1.89 -8.99
CA MET A 766 13.19 2.56 -9.18
C MET A 766 12.78 2.54 -10.66
N THR A 767 12.04 1.51 -11.07
CA THR A 767 11.24 1.52 -12.31
C THR A 767 9.77 1.56 -11.98
#